data_AF-A0A7V4AUS7-F1
#
_entry.id   AF-A0A7V4AUS7-F1
#
_cell.length_a   1.000
_cell.length_b   1.000
_cell.length_c   1.000
_cell.angle_alpha   90.00
_cell.angle_beta   90.00
_cell.angle_gamma   90.00
#
_symmetry.space_group_name_H-M   'P 1'
#
loop_
_entity.id
_entity.type
_entity.pdbx_description
1 polymer ?
#
loop_
_entity_poly.entity_id
_entity_poly.type
_entity_poly.pdbx_seq_one_letter_code
_entity_poly.pdbx_strand_id
1 'polypeptide(L)'
;MHEGAWYPVDIPEQGGPHLGIEWVIPRQFREVRVHYAKMPAGAEAVRLQYWNHNWPARWVGGWTAIDDPHNGRWVSVHGDVLSNGNAVIYRFDPLDITELERAEDFAVTWRQSYRIRLLFPRGPVPAVERLEVISTSTWRKETLHIQAADAAWPGAEVSVANGYLLGSRKKSGALELTILATDCRNQVDPKLLPVPPDRTVLTLSSSAGRISFAVDDTCEGQPVVIPHCGITVRNAAFPAADLRPELPKPVHDLIFEEPEQTWERARREIPELVKIRQGRYVPLGCEGNRLEAALRYNGDIFLDKRHMKVTGRDTARLLWPGSRIEFRFPTMDPPDFREREDAVEQSAMNGYLPVYTSRWVDRYVEFHKTDFAALLLEGPDNVEQKRGDEPVCVFSRVQVRNICEEPVKALFWMVIENPEALEVRDGFVYATARIREERWPWHREAIERQWTAQPYDAPRLRAQVVLNGKGNVRAEACPKDLQRIGGIPDAVLIEVPLGPREEYAFDLKIPLVTFTGDEGKAELQAVTFDSKLAEMAAYWESKIAAGARITVPNPLITDFVKATIPHVAITADRDIRSGHWLLPAATYTYNVCANEAMHQVRSLDMRGYHSEARRYLMPFVHCQGSRPLHGKFRTQEGVLHGLRLSEDHDYQTFNYNLDHGFVLFALAEHYLLTRDRRWARSIAGNLVAACDFVTRERQYTRRTQADGSPVPEYGLLPPGHLEDNPEWLYWYAVNAYCYRGMEAAAKVLAEIGHPEADRVASDAAAYREDLRRSMRLHMELSPVARLLDGTCIPFTPTRAGLLSRDLGWIRDSLYGPIHSIECGVLDPLEDQSTWILKDSEDNVFISKLRGRQVDIRRFWFSQGGNTIQSGLLPMAMVYVKRDEPRHAVRCLFNAFAQNIYEDVRCFTEHPVDAFGLGRGPFYKTPDECCWVNWLRHCLLSEIGYETLRLAPAVPLEWLADGQVVEAARMPTYFGPVSLRIESRVSAGEMRAVIAPPKRNPPSRLELRLRHPEGRPIRRVEAEGARVLALDRQKSLIQLEPGRPARMTVTAKF
;
A
#
# COMPACT_ATOMS: atom_id res chain seq x y z
N MET A 1 -3.73 35.32 30.39
CA MET A 1 -3.11 35.42 31.73
C MET A 1 -3.11 36.89 32.14
N HIS A 2 -3.59 37.21 33.33
CA HIS A 2 -3.53 38.56 33.91
C HIS A 2 -2.99 38.41 35.33
N GLU A 3 -1.91 39.14 35.66
CA GLU A 3 -1.25 39.09 36.99
C GLU A 3 -0.87 37.67 37.48
N GLY A 4 -0.43 36.81 36.56
CA GLY A 4 -0.01 35.43 36.90
C GLY A 4 -1.16 34.43 37.07
N ALA A 5 -2.42 34.87 36.99
CA ALA A 5 -3.58 33.98 37.00
C ALA A 5 -4.20 33.81 35.60
N TRP A 6 -4.84 32.66 35.39
CA TRP A 6 -5.57 32.29 34.19
C TRP A 6 -7.06 32.50 34.40
N TYR A 7 -7.71 33.17 33.45
CA TYR A 7 -9.14 33.44 33.46
C TYR A 7 -9.81 32.61 32.37
N PRO A 8 -10.87 31.85 32.70
CA PRO A 8 -11.64 31.13 31.71
C PRO A 8 -12.24 32.06 30.66
N VAL A 9 -12.26 31.61 29.42
CA VAL A 9 -12.83 32.36 28.29
C VAL A 9 -14.22 31.80 28.00
N ASP A 10 -15.23 32.66 27.94
CA ASP A 10 -16.58 32.27 27.56
C ASP A 10 -16.68 32.11 26.04
N ILE A 11 -16.89 30.87 25.61
CA ILE A 11 -17.12 30.50 24.22
C ILE A 11 -18.44 29.72 24.19
N PRO A 12 -19.58 30.40 24.00
CA PRO A 12 -20.90 29.80 24.09
C PRO A 12 -21.08 28.55 23.21
N GLU A 13 -20.49 28.55 22.01
CA GLU A 13 -20.53 27.45 21.05
C GLU A 13 -19.83 26.19 21.58
N GLN A 14 -18.95 26.33 22.57
CA GLN A 14 -18.21 25.23 23.20
C GLN A 14 -18.77 24.85 24.58
N GLY A 15 -19.95 25.36 24.94
CA GLY A 15 -20.66 25.01 26.17
C GLY A 15 -20.47 25.99 27.33
N GLY A 16 -19.73 27.10 27.13
CA GLY A 16 -19.57 28.17 28.12
C GLY A 16 -18.11 28.49 28.50
N PRO A 17 -17.90 29.13 29.66
CA PRO A 17 -16.57 29.52 30.13
C PRO A 17 -15.69 28.31 30.38
N HIS A 18 -14.49 28.30 29.79
CA HIS A 18 -13.55 27.22 30.01
C HIS A 18 -12.08 27.65 29.98
N LEU A 19 -11.23 26.81 30.57
CA LEU A 19 -9.78 26.94 30.60
C LEU A 19 -9.17 25.56 30.39
N GLY A 20 -8.11 25.43 29.58
CA GLY A 20 -7.55 24.12 29.25
C GLY A 20 -6.11 24.13 28.76
N ILE A 21 -5.60 22.93 28.48
CA ILE A 21 -4.26 22.67 27.94
C ILE A 21 -4.41 21.82 26.67
N GLU A 22 -3.59 22.11 25.66
CA GLU A 22 -3.42 21.31 24.45
C GLU A 22 -1.94 20.93 24.30
N TRP A 23 -1.67 19.66 24.00
CA TRP A 23 -0.33 19.12 23.75
C TRP A 23 -0.15 18.76 22.27
N VAL A 24 1.11 18.66 21.85
CA VAL A 24 1.49 18.29 20.46
C VAL A 24 1.37 16.78 20.19
N ILE A 25 1.47 15.98 21.25
CA ILE A 25 1.28 14.51 21.26
C ILE A 25 0.35 14.16 22.44
N PRO A 26 -0.40 13.04 22.39
CA PRO A 26 -1.35 12.72 23.43
C PRO A 26 -0.63 12.40 24.75
N ARG A 27 -1.15 12.89 25.87
CA ARG A 27 -0.62 12.66 27.21
C ARG A 27 -1.50 11.69 27.99
N GLN A 28 -0.87 10.79 28.75
CA GLN A 28 -1.53 9.97 29.74
C GLN A 28 -1.52 10.67 31.10
N PHE A 29 -2.68 10.78 31.74
CA PHE A 29 -2.81 11.44 33.04
C PHE A 29 -3.82 10.70 33.92
N ARG A 30 -3.59 10.71 35.22
CA ARG A 30 -4.40 9.99 36.24
C ARG A 30 -5.07 10.89 37.26
N GLU A 31 -4.63 12.14 37.35
CA GLU A 31 -5.14 13.11 38.30
C GLU A 31 -4.95 14.52 37.74
N VAL A 32 -5.92 15.41 37.97
CA VAL A 32 -5.79 16.85 37.64
C VAL A 32 -6.01 17.66 38.91
N ARG A 33 -5.14 18.63 39.17
CA ARG A 33 -5.25 19.54 40.32
C ARG A 33 -5.38 20.97 39.85
N VAL A 34 -6.36 21.67 40.38
CA VAL A 34 -6.66 23.07 40.05
C VAL A 34 -6.52 23.90 41.31
N HIS A 35 -5.62 24.87 41.31
CA HIS A 35 -5.42 25.81 42.41
C HIS A 35 -6.04 27.15 42.02
N TYR A 36 -7.05 27.58 42.76
CA TYR A 36 -7.76 28.83 42.53
C TYR A 36 -7.18 29.96 43.37
N ALA A 37 -7.20 31.18 42.84
CA ALA A 37 -6.80 32.37 43.62
C ALA A 37 -7.72 32.59 44.84
N LYS A 38 -8.99 32.26 44.66
CA LYS A 38 -9.99 32.17 45.71
C LYS A 38 -10.94 31.03 45.37
N MET A 39 -11.20 30.16 46.34
CA MET A 39 -12.09 29.02 46.13
C MET A 39 -13.48 29.50 45.64
N PRO A 40 -13.96 29.03 44.48
CA PRO A 40 -15.30 29.36 44.01
C PRO A 40 -16.37 28.67 44.86
N ALA A 41 -17.54 29.30 45.00
CA ALA A 41 -18.73 28.61 45.47
C ALA A 41 -19.17 27.60 44.39
N GLY A 42 -19.37 26.34 44.75
CA GLY A 42 -19.72 25.29 43.79
C GLY A 42 -18.54 24.79 42.95
N ALA A 43 -17.34 24.71 43.52
CA ALA A 43 -16.13 24.23 42.84
C ALA A 43 -16.30 22.81 42.24
N GLU A 44 -17.11 22.00 42.90
CA GLU A 44 -17.56 20.66 42.47
C GLU A 44 -18.42 20.68 41.19
N ALA A 45 -19.03 21.82 40.84
CA ALA A 45 -19.80 21.97 39.61
C ALA A 45 -18.93 22.25 38.37
N VAL A 46 -17.62 22.49 38.56
CA VAL A 46 -16.66 22.64 37.45
C VAL A 46 -16.33 21.26 36.90
N ARG A 47 -16.69 21.02 35.64
CA ARG A 47 -16.49 19.71 35.00
C ARG A 47 -15.12 19.63 34.35
N LEU A 48 -14.32 18.64 34.74
CA LEU A 48 -13.14 18.26 33.97
C LEU A 48 -13.57 17.49 32.72
N GLN A 49 -13.10 17.95 31.55
CA GLN A 49 -13.32 17.29 30.28
C GLN A 49 -11.99 17.03 29.57
N TYR A 50 -11.93 15.96 28.79
CA TYR A 50 -10.83 15.67 27.89
C TYR A 50 -11.34 15.48 26.46
N TRP A 51 -10.46 15.69 25.50
CA TRP A 51 -10.78 15.50 24.09
C TRP A 51 -10.58 14.03 23.70
N ASN A 52 -11.55 13.46 23.00
CA ASN A 52 -11.53 12.05 22.63
C ASN A 52 -12.07 11.84 21.22
N HIS A 53 -11.41 10.98 20.43
CA HIS A 53 -11.94 10.54 19.14
C HIS A 53 -11.91 9.03 18.97
N ASN A 54 -10.75 8.40 19.12
CA ASN A 54 -10.48 6.98 18.87
C ASN A 54 -10.03 6.20 20.10
N TRP A 55 -9.38 6.83 21.08
CA TRP A 55 -8.92 6.15 22.27
C TRP A 55 -10.08 5.73 23.21
N PRO A 56 -10.04 4.57 23.89
CA PRO A 56 -9.15 3.44 23.63
C PRO A 56 -9.54 2.71 22.34
N ALA A 57 -8.55 2.37 21.52
CA ALA A 57 -8.74 1.65 20.27
C ALA A 57 -8.34 0.17 20.43
N ARG A 58 -9.10 -0.73 19.82
CA ARG A 58 -8.69 -2.14 19.68
C ARG A 58 -7.47 -2.21 18.75
N TRP A 59 -6.40 -2.87 19.20
CA TRP A 59 -5.23 -3.10 18.35
C TRP A 59 -5.58 -4.00 17.16
N VAL A 60 -5.38 -3.46 15.96
CA VAL A 60 -5.60 -4.14 14.68
C VAL A 60 -4.39 -3.99 13.75
N GLY A 61 -3.19 -3.78 14.29
CA GLY A 61 -1.98 -3.56 13.48
C GLY A 61 -1.87 -2.13 12.95
N GLY A 62 -1.41 -1.99 11.70
CA GLY A 62 -1.22 -0.67 11.05
C GLY A 62 -2.49 0.18 10.94
N TRP A 63 -3.66 -0.44 10.90
CA TRP A 63 -4.97 0.21 10.85
C TRP A 63 -5.46 0.74 12.19
N THR A 64 -4.72 0.54 13.28
CA THR A 64 -5.14 1.03 14.59
C THR A 64 -5.27 2.56 14.53
N ALA A 65 -6.49 3.06 14.69
CA ALA A 65 -6.78 4.48 14.71
C ALA A 65 -6.26 5.10 16.01
N ILE A 66 -5.71 6.32 15.92
CA ILE A 66 -5.23 7.09 17.06
C ILE A 66 -6.04 8.38 17.21
N ASP A 67 -5.95 9.02 18.37
CA ASP A 67 -6.57 10.33 18.59
C ASP A 67 -5.85 11.43 17.79
N ASP A 68 -6.57 12.52 17.55
CA ASP A 68 -6.02 13.79 17.09
C ASP A 68 -6.74 15.00 17.76
N PRO A 69 -6.14 16.19 17.74
CA PRO A 69 -6.70 17.37 18.41
C PRO A 69 -7.82 18.06 17.61
N HIS A 70 -8.34 17.48 16.53
CA HIS A 70 -9.14 18.21 15.55
C HIS A 70 -10.54 17.65 15.29
N ASN A 71 -10.74 16.34 15.28
CA ASN A 71 -11.99 15.68 14.85
C ASN A 71 -12.73 14.85 15.93
N GLY A 72 -12.34 15.00 17.20
CA GLY A 72 -13.00 14.37 18.36
C GLY A 72 -14.17 15.15 18.99
N ARG A 73 -14.48 14.79 20.23
CA ARG A 73 -15.49 15.42 21.10
C ARG A 73 -14.96 15.61 22.52
N TRP A 74 -15.55 16.55 23.26
CA TRP A 74 -15.29 16.71 24.69
C TRP A 74 -16.07 15.66 25.49
N VAL A 75 -15.36 14.91 26.33
CA VAL A 75 -15.92 13.89 27.23
C VAL A 75 -15.68 14.32 28.67
N SER A 76 -16.70 14.27 29.51
CA SER A 76 -16.59 14.55 30.94
C SER A 76 -16.00 13.35 31.65
N VAL A 77 -15.00 13.59 32.50
CA VAL A 77 -14.37 12.54 33.29
C VAL A 77 -15.31 12.10 34.42
N HIS A 78 -15.38 10.79 34.67
CA HIS A 78 -16.03 10.23 35.86
C HIS A 78 -15.02 10.02 36.99
N GLY A 79 -15.44 10.31 38.22
CA GLY A 79 -14.66 10.09 39.44
C GLY A 79 -14.84 11.18 40.49
N ASP A 80 -14.01 11.09 41.52
CA ASP A 80 -14.09 11.95 42.70
C ASP A 80 -13.54 13.36 42.44
N VAL A 81 -14.28 14.36 42.93
CA VAL A 81 -13.84 15.75 43.01
C VAL A 81 -13.63 16.10 44.48
N LEU A 82 -12.36 16.25 44.88
CA LEU A 82 -11.96 16.51 46.26
C LEU A 82 -11.50 17.96 46.41
N SER A 83 -11.93 18.62 47.47
CA SER A 83 -11.48 19.98 47.82
C SER A 83 -10.47 19.94 48.96
N ASN A 84 -9.35 20.65 48.81
CA ASN A 84 -8.33 20.81 49.85
C ASN A 84 -7.78 22.25 49.84
N GLY A 85 -8.22 23.09 50.79
CA GLY A 85 -7.90 24.51 50.78
C GLY A 85 -8.46 25.21 49.53
N ASN A 86 -7.60 25.91 48.78
CA ASN A 86 -7.95 26.51 47.49
C ASN A 86 -7.73 25.57 46.30
N ALA A 87 -7.43 24.28 46.53
CA ALA A 87 -7.19 23.31 45.49
C ALA A 87 -8.37 22.35 45.30
N VAL A 88 -8.72 22.06 44.05
CA VAL A 88 -9.65 21.01 43.65
C VAL A 88 -8.87 19.92 42.93
N ILE A 89 -9.08 18.67 43.35
CA ILE A 89 -8.39 17.48 42.85
C ILE A 89 -9.43 16.58 42.19
N TYR A 90 -9.23 16.31 40.90
CA TYR A 90 -10.02 15.35 40.13
C TYR A 90 -9.28 14.02 40.08
N ARG A 91 -9.88 12.98 40.65
CA ARG A 91 -9.43 11.59 40.56
C ARG A 91 -10.41 10.80 39.72
N PHE A 92 -9.92 9.80 39.01
CA PHE A 92 -10.71 9.13 37.99
C PHE A 92 -11.18 7.78 38.48
N ASP A 93 -12.45 7.48 38.24
CA ASP A 93 -12.95 6.12 38.30
C ASP A 93 -12.24 5.27 37.23
N PRO A 94 -12.17 3.94 37.41
CA PRO A 94 -11.81 3.05 36.31
C PRO A 94 -12.63 3.39 35.06
N LEU A 95 -11.97 3.55 33.92
CA LEU A 95 -12.66 3.82 32.66
C LEU A 95 -13.58 2.64 32.33
N ASP A 96 -14.81 2.94 31.93
CA ASP A 96 -15.80 1.94 31.54
C ASP A 96 -16.77 2.50 30.47
N ILE A 97 -17.73 1.66 30.08
CA ILE A 97 -18.74 1.97 29.06
C ILE A 97 -19.63 3.16 29.40
N THR A 98 -19.69 3.59 30.67
CA THR A 98 -20.50 4.76 31.08
C THR A 98 -19.83 6.07 30.71
N GLU A 99 -18.49 6.10 30.65
CA GLU A 99 -17.72 7.26 30.20
C GLU A 99 -17.43 7.20 28.69
N LEU A 100 -17.05 6.02 28.18
CA LEU A 100 -16.78 5.77 26.77
C LEU A 100 -17.32 4.39 26.36
N GLU A 101 -18.29 4.36 25.43
CA GLU A 101 -18.90 3.11 24.92
C GLU A 101 -17.88 2.03 24.49
N ARG A 102 -16.69 2.43 24.03
CA ARG A 102 -15.62 1.53 23.57
C ARG A 102 -14.74 0.94 24.70
N ALA A 103 -14.99 1.29 25.95
CA ALA A 103 -14.14 0.91 27.09
C ALA A 103 -14.58 -0.39 27.79
N GLU A 104 -15.26 -1.32 27.09
CA GLU A 104 -15.77 -2.59 27.64
C GLU A 104 -14.72 -3.37 28.45
N ASP A 105 -13.49 -3.43 27.95
CA ASP A 105 -12.36 -4.17 28.57
C ASP A 105 -11.27 -3.24 29.14
N PHE A 106 -11.59 -1.96 29.42
CA PHE A 106 -10.59 -0.90 29.61
C PHE A 106 -10.61 -0.28 31.02
N ALA A 107 -10.51 -1.09 32.08
CA ALA A 107 -10.62 -0.66 33.49
C ALA A 107 -9.40 0.11 34.06
N VAL A 108 -8.93 1.16 33.36
CA VAL A 108 -7.78 1.97 33.76
C VAL A 108 -8.19 3.22 34.54
N THR A 109 -7.42 3.60 35.56
CA THR A 109 -7.64 4.82 36.38
C THR A 109 -6.89 6.05 35.84
N TRP A 110 -6.60 6.05 34.54
CA TRP A 110 -5.98 7.15 33.81
C TRP A 110 -6.73 7.41 32.50
N ARG A 111 -6.51 8.58 31.91
CA ARG A 111 -7.04 9.00 30.61
C ARG A 111 -5.91 9.40 29.69
N GLN A 112 -6.14 9.29 28.38
CA GLN A 112 -5.22 9.75 27.35
C GLN A 112 -5.90 10.78 26.47
N SER A 113 -5.23 11.92 26.24
CA SER A 113 -5.78 12.95 25.37
C SER A 113 -4.72 13.93 24.87
N TYR A 114 -5.01 14.58 23.74
CA TYR A 114 -4.31 15.79 23.30
C TYR A 114 -4.73 17.03 24.08
N ARG A 115 -5.93 17.05 24.69
CA ARG A 115 -6.49 18.25 25.30
C ARG A 115 -7.31 17.95 26.53
N ILE A 116 -7.20 18.82 27.53
CA ILE A 116 -8.13 18.86 28.65
C ILE A 116 -8.69 20.26 28.83
N ARG A 117 -9.87 20.36 29.42
CA ARG A 117 -10.43 21.63 29.87
C ARG A 117 -11.23 21.49 31.15
N LEU A 118 -11.28 22.56 31.91
CA LEU A 118 -12.23 22.82 32.97
C LEU A 118 -13.39 23.60 32.35
N LEU A 119 -14.59 23.02 32.37
CA LEU A 119 -15.82 23.67 31.92
C LEU A 119 -16.59 24.21 33.13
N PHE A 120 -16.70 25.53 33.21
CA PHE A 120 -17.31 26.22 34.34
C PHE A 120 -18.81 26.42 34.12
N PRO A 121 -19.62 26.43 35.20
CA PRO A 121 -21.01 26.87 35.11
C PRO A 121 -21.08 28.33 34.68
N ARG A 122 -22.19 28.73 34.03
CA ARG A 122 -22.43 30.12 33.65
C ARG A 122 -22.53 31.00 34.90
N GLY A 123 -21.78 32.10 34.93
CA GLY A 123 -21.73 33.01 36.08
C GLY A 123 -20.32 33.56 36.31
N PRO A 124 -20.05 34.17 37.49
CA PRO A 124 -18.71 34.63 37.85
C PRO A 124 -17.71 33.48 37.86
N VAL A 125 -16.68 33.56 37.01
CA VAL A 125 -15.68 32.49 36.85
C VAL A 125 -14.44 32.80 37.70
N PRO A 126 -13.96 31.86 38.54
CA PRO A 126 -12.79 32.10 39.38
C PRO A 126 -11.50 32.14 38.56
N ALA A 127 -10.53 32.91 39.05
CA ALA A 127 -9.17 32.89 38.53
C ALA A 127 -8.43 31.61 38.97
N VAL A 128 -7.76 30.96 38.03
CA VAL A 128 -6.94 29.76 38.26
C VAL A 128 -5.47 30.18 38.34
N GLU A 129 -4.85 30.01 39.50
CA GLU A 129 -3.42 30.31 39.69
C GLU A 129 -2.54 29.22 39.09
N ARG A 130 -2.96 27.96 39.23
CA ARG A 130 -2.16 26.82 38.77
C ARG A 130 -3.04 25.65 38.36
N LEU A 131 -2.69 25.04 37.24
CA LEU A 131 -3.28 23.79 36.74
C LEU A 131 -2.18 22.74 36.63
N GLU A 132 -2.34 21.62 37.34
CA GLU A 132 -1.41 20.49 37.32
C GLU A 132 -2.10 19.27 36.71
N VAL A 133 -1.46 18.66 35.72
CA VAL A 133 -1.92 17.41 35.10
C VAL A 133 -0.89 16.34 35.43
N ILE A 134 -1.29 15.36 36.22
CA ILE A 134 -0.38 14.40 36.84
C ILE A 134 -0.51 13.06 36.13
N SER A 135 0.62 12.55 35.62
CA SER A 135 0.69 11.24 34.99
C SER A 135 1.05 10.12 35.95
N THR A 136 1.20 8.90 35.41
CA THR A 136 1.74 7.73 36.11
C THR A 136 3.27 7.73 36.18
N SER A 137 3.94 8.68 35.50
CA SER A 137 5.40 8.82 35.54
C SER A 137 5.86 9.38 36.89
N THR A 138 7.04 8.96 37.32
CA THR A 138 7.67 9.47 38.55
C THR A 138 8.97 10.21 38.22
N TRP A 139 9.44 11.04 39.15
CA TRP A 139 10.72 11.73 38.99
C TRP A 139 11.87 10.84 39.44
N ARG A 140 12.96 10.87 38.67
CA ARG A 140 14.25 10.27 39.03
C ARG A 140 15.38 11.24 38.73
N LYS A 141 16.39 11.25 39.60
CA LYS A 141 17.59 12.06 39.41
C LYS A 141 18.63 11.22 38.68
N GLU A 142 19.15 11.73 37.58
CA GLU A 142 20.15 11.06 36.75
C GLU A 142 21.35 11.99 36.51
N THR A 143 22.54 11.41 36.41
CA THR A 143 23.75 12.15 36.03
C THR A 143 24.29 11.57 34.73
N LEU A 144 24.44 12.40 33.71
CA LEU A 144 24.94 12.00 32.40
C LEU A 144 26.31 12.62 32.14
N HIS A 145 27.23 11.82 31.62
CA HIS A 145 28.52 12.24 31.12
C HIS A 145 28.50 12.22 29.59
N ILE A 146 28.71 13.38 28.98
CA ILE A 146 28.78 13.58 27.55
C ILE A 146 30.23 13.80 27.18
N GLN A 147 30.84 12.82 26.54
CA GLN A 147 32.16 12.93 25.93
C GLN A 147 31.98 13.34 24.47
N ALA A 148 32.75 14.32 24.03
CA ALA A 148 32.68 14.81 22.66
C ALA A 148 34.08 14.96 22.06
N ALA A 149 34.24 14.58 20.79
CA ALA A 149 35.46 14.83 20.04
C ALA A 149 35.61 16.31 19.63
N ASP A 150 34.49 16.98 19.33
CA ASP A 150 34.45 18.40 19.00
C ASP A 150 34.29 19.26 20.26
N ALA A 151 35.17 20.26 20.39
CA ALA A 151 35.21 21.22 21.50
C ALA A 151 33.98 22.16 21.56
N ALA A 152 33.14 22.20 20.53
CA ALA A 152 31.90 22.96 20.54
C ALA A 152 30.83 22.36 21.49
N TRP A 153 30.79 21.03 21.64
CA TRP A 153 29.74 20.35 22.43
C TRP A 153 29.84 20.56 23.94
N PRO A 154 31.03 20.59 24.57
CA PRO A 154 31.14 20.97 25.98
C PRO A 154 30.62 22.38 26.28
N GLY A 155 30.50 23.24 25.25
CA GLY A 155 29.91 24.58 25.32
C GLY A 155 28.44 24.68 24.91
N ALA A 156 27.80 23.56 24.54
CA ALA A 156 26.45 23.56 24.01
C ALA A 156 25.41 24.12 25.01
N GLU A 157 24.42 24.83 24.47
CA GLU A 157 23.19 25.12 25.18
C GLU A 157 22.39 23.81 25.35
N VAL A 158 21.84 23.60 26.54
CA VAL A 158 21.10 22.39 26.91
C VAL A 158 19.64 22.77 27.14
N SER A 159 18.73 22.21 26.34
CA SER A 159 17.30 22.26 26.63
C SER A 159 16.79 20.88 27.02
N VAL A 160 15.82 20.85 27.96
CA VAL A 160 15.24 19.62 28.50
C VAL A 160 13.74 19.63 28.25
N ALA A 161 13.24 18.63 27.54
CA ALA A 161 11.81 18.35 27.39
C ALA A 161 11.38 17.28 28.39
N ASN A 162 10.19 17.44 28.99
CA ASN A 162 9.66 16.56 30.04
C ASN A 162 10.67 16.28 31.19
N GLY A 163 11.37 17.31 31.66
CA GLY A 163 12.34 17.17 32.75
C GLY A 163 12.98 18.51 33.10
N TYR A 164 13.92 18.49 34.05
CA TYR A 164 14.61 19.69 34.52
C TYR A 164 16.12 19.50 34.58
N LEU A 165 16.88 20.48 34.10
CA LEU A 165 18.32 20.54 34.34
C LEU A 165 18.57 21.05 35.76
N LEU A 166 19.17 20.23 36.62
CA LEU A 166 19.52 20.59 38.00
C LEU A 166 20.93 21.17 38.12
N GLY A 167 21.82 20.81 37.20
CA GLY A 167 23.18 21.35 37.16
C GLY A 167 23.97 20.87 35.94
N SER A 168 24.97 21.65 35.54
CA SER A 168 25.89 21.33 34.46
C SER A 168 27.33 21.67 34.85
N ARG A 169 28.28 20.79 34.57
CA ARG A 169 29.71 20.99 34.85
C ARG A 169 30.54 20.63 33.62
N LYS A 170 31.45 21.52 33.22
CA LYS A 170 32.44 21.27 32.16
C LYS A 170 33.71 20.67 32.76
N LYS A 171 34.27 19.65 32.13
CA LYS A 171 35.54 19.03 32.56
C LYS A 171 36.29 18.51 31.33
N SER A 172 37.43 19.13 30.99
CA SER A 172 38.42 18.67 30.00
C SER A 172 37.84 17.92 28.77
N GLY A 173 37.05 18.61 27.94
CA GLY A 173 36.46 18.02 26.72
C GLY A 173 35.17 17.22 26.94
N ALA A 174 34.63 17.20 28.16
CA ALA A 174 33.37 16.56 28.50
C ALA A 174 32.40 17.52 29.21
N LEU A 175 31.11 17.21 29.11
CA LEU A 175 30.00 17.88 29.77
C LEU A 175 29.29 16.90 30.69
N GLU A 176 29.20 17.22 31.98
CA GLU A 176 28.43 16.47 32.96
C GLU A 176 27.13 17.21 33.24
N LEU A 177 26.01 16.50 33.16
CA LEU A 177 24.67 17.04 33.41
C LEU A 177 24.00 16.27 34.55
N THR A 178 23.44 17.00 35.52
CA THR A 178 22.55 16.43 36.53
C THR A 178 21.12 16.83 36.18
N ILE A 179 20.25 15.86 35.96
CA ILE A 179 18.90 16.07 35.42
C ILE A 179 17.87 15.42 36.34
N LEU A 180 16.73 16.07 36.51
CA LEU A 180 15.51 15.46 37.01
C LEU A 180 14.73 14.95 35.80
N ALA A 181 14.84 13.64 35.54
CA ALA A 181 14.21 12.96 34.43
C ALA A 181 12.96 12.22 34.89
N THR A 182 12.09 11.86 33.95
CA THR A 182 10.92 11.02 34.18
C THR A 182 11.32 9.54 34.15
N ASP A 183 10.65 8.75 34.96
CA ASP A 183 10.58 7.31 34.87
C ASP A 183 9.20 6.94 34.34
N CYS A 184 9.15 6.49 33.09
CA CYS A 184 7.92 6.22 32.37
C CYS A 184 7.56 4.73 32.32
N ARG A 185 8.16 3.87 33.15
CA ARG A 185 7.91 2.40 33.14
C ARG A 185 6.43 2.05 33.33
N ASN A 186 5.67 2.90 34.02
CA ASN A 186 4.22 2.74 34.25
C ASN A 186 3.34 3.26 33.11
N GLN A 187 3.91 3.76 32.00
CA GLN A 187 3.18 4.24 30.80
C GLN A 187 3.35 3.33 29.59
N VAL A 188 4.28 2.38 29.63
CA VAL A 188 4.60 1.56 28.46
C VAL A 188 3.47 0.57 28.23
N ASP A 189 2.71 0.80 27.17
CA ASP A 189 1.88 -0.22 26.53
C ASP A 189 2.41 -0.45 25.12
N PRO A 190 3.11 -1.56 24.84
CA PRO A 190 3.72 -1.80 23.54
C PRO A 190 2.72 -1.87 22.37
N LYS A 191 1.41 -2.03 22.64
CA LYS A 191 0.36 -2.08 21.61
C LYS A 191 -0.29 -0.72 21.34
N LEU A 192 -0.34 0.17 22.33
CA LEU A 192 -1.08 1.43 22.23
C LEU A 192 -0.17 2.65 22.32
N LEU A 193 0.95 2.52 23.03
CA LEU A 193 1.92 3.58 23.32
C LEU A 193 3.35 3.00 23.28
N PRO A 194 3.89 2.71 22.08
CA PRO A 194 5.21 2.10 21.96
C PRO A 194 6.34 3.01 22.47
N VAL A 195 6.11 4.32 22.56
CA VAL A 195 7.03 5.29 23.17
C VAL A 195 6.25 6.16 24.17
N PRO A 196 6.63 6.19 25.46
CA PRO A 196 5.96 7.03 26.44
C PRO A 196 6.06 8.52 26.10
N PRO A 197 4.96 9.29 26.14
CA PRO A 197 4.96 10.70 25.78
C PRO A 197 5.70 11.57 26.80
N ASP A 198 5.79 11.10 28.05
CA ASP A 198 6.45 11.82 29.14
C ASP A 198 7.97 11.62 29.19
N ARG A 199 8.53 10.81 28.28
CA ARG A 199 9.98 10.55 28.22
C ARG A 199 10.80 11.84 28.22
N THR A 200 11.80 11.95 29.10
CA THR A 200 12.72 13.09 29.11
C THR A 200 13.67 13.05 27.92
N VAL A 201 13.71 14.15 27.16
CA VAL A 201 14.59 14.34 26.00
C VAL A 201 15.50 15.53 26.27
N LEU A 202 16.79 15.34 26.00
CA LEU A 202 17.79 16.41 26.07
C LEU A 202 18.18 16.81 24.66
N THR A 203 18.27 18.10 24.42
CA THR A 203 18.77 18.67 23.17
C THR A 203 20.01 19.49 23.46
N LEU A 204 21.10 19.18 22.75
CA LEU A 204 22.34 19.96 22.76
C LEU A 204 22.36 20.85 21.52
N SER A 205 22.53 22.16 21.69
CA SER A 205 22.68 23.12 20.60
C SER A 205 24.06 23.80 20.68
N SER A 206 24.85 23.69 19.62
CA SER A 206 26.17 24.33 19.52
C SER A 206 26.42 24.86 18.10
N SER A 207 27.58 25.48 17.87
CA SER A 207 28.02 25.85 16.52
C SER A 207 28.24 24.64 15.59
N ALA A 208 28.41 23.44 16.15
CA ALA A 208 28.53 22.19 15.38
C ALA A 208 27.16 21.60 14.96
N GLY A 209 26.05 22.15 15.48
CA GLY A 209 24.69 21.73 15.14
C GLY A 209 23.84 21.45 16.38
N ARG A 210 22.68 20.81 16.14
CA ARG A 210 21.71 20.44 17.17
C ARG A 210 21.43 18.94 17.12
N ILE A 211 21.39 18.31 18.29
CA ILE A 211 21.10 16.87 18.40
C ILE A 211 20.35 16.58 19.69
N SER A 212 19.44 15.61 19.64
CA SER A 212 18.65 15.19 20.80
C SER A 212 18.79 13.71 21.09
N PHE A 213 18.73 13.34 22.36
CA PHE A 213 18.72 11.96 22.83
C PHE A 213 17.83 11.85 24.07
N ALA A 214 17.21 10.70 24.27
CA ALA A 214 16.41 10.49 25.46
C ALA A 214 17.28 9.98 26.61
N VAL A 215 16.97 10.43 27.83
CA VAL A 215 17.69 9.98 29.03
C VAL A 215 17.58 8.46 29.19
N ASP A 216 16.42 7.91 28.89
CA ASP A 216 16.15 6.47 28.99
C ASP A 216 17.02 5.61 28.05
N ASP A 217 17.53 6.17 26.93
CA ASP A 217 18.42 5.43 26.03
C ASP A 217 19.80 5.14 26.65
N THR A 218 20.10 5.78 27.79
CA THR A 218 21.34 5.56 28.58
C THR A 218 21.15 4.62 29.77
N CYS A 219 19.92 4.16 30.01
CA CYS A 219 19.62 3.24 31.11
C CYS A 219 20.16 1.82 30.82
N GLU A 220 20.28 1.01 31.89
CA GLU A 220 20.83 -0.36 31.81
C GLU A 220 22.30 -0.44 31.34
N GLY A 221 23.04 0.66 31.45
CA GLY A 221 24.47 0.73 31.13
C GLY A 221 24.80 0.77 29.64
N GLN A 222 23.81 0.91 28.75
CA GLN A 222 24.07 1.09 27.32
C GLN A 222 24.40 2.56 27.01
N PRO A 223 25.51 2.85 26.31
CA PRO A 223 25.81 4.22 25.93
C PRO A 223 24.98 4.70 24.73
N VAL A 224 24.77 6.01 24.62
CA VAL A 224 24.29 6.63 23.37
C VAL A 224 25.51 7.14 22.62
N VAL A 225 25.87 6.46 21.54
CA VAL A 225 27.04 6.80 20.71
C VAL A 225 26.53 7.37 19.40
N ILE A 226 26.87 8.62 19.09
CA ILE A 226 26.44 9.34 17.89
C ILE A 226 27.69 9.66 17.06
N PRO A 227 28.16 8.75 16.19
CA PRO A 227 29.41 8.91 15.47
C PRO A 227 29.45 10.19 14.62
N HIS A 228 28.33 10.56 13.99
CA HIS A 228 28.24 11.75 13.14
C HIS A 228 28.61 13.05 13.89
N CYS A 229 28.27 13.15 15.18
CA CYS A 229 28.61 14.31 16.01
C CYS A 229 29.90 14.10 16.84
N GLY A 230 30.50 12.90 16.79
CA GLY A 230 31.57 12.51 17.71
C GLY A 230 31.15 12.54 19.18
N ILE A 231 29.86 12.32 19.48
CA ILE A 231 29.29 12.40 20.83
C ILE A 231 29.11 10.99 21.39
N THR A 232 29.40 10.86 22.68
CA THR A 232 29.13 9.66 23.45
C THR A 232 28.56 10.04 24.81
N VAL A 233 27.33 9.58 25.10
CA VAL A 233 26.63 9.84 26.36
C VAL A 233 26.60 8.58 27.21
N ARG A 234 26.93 8.72 28.49
CA ARG A 234 26.88 7.65 29.50
C ARG A 234 26.12 8.12 30.72
N ASN A 235 25.40 7.21 31.34
CA ASN A 235 24.83 7.46 32.67
C ASN A 235 25.86 7.08 33.74
N ALA A 236 26.13 8.01 34.67
CA ALA A 236 27.10 7.87 35.76
C ALA A 236 26.78 6.73 36.73
N ALA A 237 25.52 6.29 36.79
CA ALA A 237 25.07 5.21 37.66
C ALA A 237 25.56 3.82 37.21
N PHE A 238 26.04 3.69 35.97
CA PHE A 238 26.50 2.41 35.42
C PHE A 238 28.00 2.45 35.13
N PRO A 239 28.72 1.32 35.30
CA PRO A 239 30.13 1.24 34.90
C PRO A 239 30.27 1.52 33.40
N ALA A 240 31.42 2.04 32.99
CA ALA A 240 31.72 2.28 31.59
C ALA A 240 31.71 0.94 30.83
N ALA A 241 30.61 0.66 30.15
CA ALA A 241 30.53 -0.42 29.18
C ALA A 241 30.92 0.14 27.80
N ASP A 242 31.81 -0.57 27.12
CA ASP A 242 32.07 -0.32 25.71
C ASP A 242 30.86 -0.77 24.87
N LEU A 243 30.78 -0.27 23.64
CA LEU A 243 29.88 -0.87 22.66
C LEU A 243 30.23 -2.35 22.55
N ARG A 244 29.19 -3.19 22.61
CA ARG A 244 29.33 -4.64 22.53
C ARG A 244 29.85 -5.03 21.15
N PRO A 245 31.12 -5.50 21.03
CA PRO A 245 31.72 -5.82 19.73
C PRO A 245 31.02 -6.99 19.02
N GLU A 246 30.20 -7.77 19.72
CA GLU A 246 29.39 -8.86 19.19
C GLU A 246 28.11 -8.43 18.46
N LEU A 247 27.76 -7.14 18.47
CA LEU A 247 26.58 -6.64 17.78
C LEU A 247 26.77 -6.65 16.25
N PRO A 248 25.73 -7.01 15.47
CA PRO A 248 25.82 -7.00 14.02
C PRO A 248 25.88 -5.57 13.51
N LYS A 249 26.60 -5.34 12.40
CA LYS A 249 26.60 -4.05 11.70
C LYS A 249 25.16 -3.70 11.26
N PRO A 250 24.85 -2.41 11.02
CA PRO A 250 23.55 -2.02 10.48
C PRO A 250 23.24 -2.75 9.17
N VAL A 251 22.00 -3.20 8.96
CA VAL A 251 21.58 -4.01 7.80
C VAL A 251 21.91 -3.30 6.49
N HIS A 252 21.66 -2.00 6.41
CA HIS A 252 22.01 -1.19 5.24
C HIS A 252 23.50 -1.37 4.85
N ASP A 253 24.40 -1.39 5.84
CA ASP A 253 25.84 -1.48 5.59
C ASP A 253 26.26 -2.93 5.30
N LEU A 254 25.63 -3.91 5.98
CA LEU A 254 25.86 -5.34 5.73
C LEU A 254 25.57 -5.76 4.28
N ILE A 255 24.59 -5.15 3.62
CA ILE A 255 24.23 -5.47 2.23
C ILE A 255 25.39 -5.23 1.25
N PHE A 256 26.28 -4.28 1.53
CA PHE A 256 27.48 -4.07 0.68
C PHE A 256 28.48 -5.22 0.78
N GLU A 257 28.49 -5.94 1.91
CA GLU A 257 29.40 -7.06 2.18
C GLU A 257 28.78 -8.41 1.80
N GLU A 258 27.46 -8.48 1.70
CA GLU A 258 26.72 -9.67 1.29
C GLU A 258 26.75 -9.87 -0.24
N PRO A 259 26.85 -11.13 -0.74
CA PRO A 259 26.58 -11.43 -2.14
C PRO A 259 25.21 -10.90 -2.58
N GLU A 260 25.12 -10.39 -3.81
CA GLU A 260 23.87 -9.84 -4.33
C GLU A 260 22.74 -10.88 -4.28
N GLN A 261 21.52 -10.42 -3.95
CA GLN A 261 20.36 -11.30 -3.83
C GLN A 261 20.08 -11.99 -5.17
N THR A 262 19.65 -13.25 -5.10
CA THR A 262 19.18 -14.03 -6.24
C THR A 262 17.74 -14.44 -6.03
N TRP A 263 17.05 -14.71 -7.13
CA TRP A 263 15.70 -15.28 -7.07
C TRP A 263 15.66 -16.58 -6.26
N GLU A 264 16.60 -17.48 -6.49
CA GLU A 264 16.66 -18.79 -5.80
C GLU A 264 16.85 -18.64 -4.29
N ARG A 265 17.67 -17.69 -3.83
CA ARG A 265 17.84 -17.43 -2.40
C ARG A 265 16.58 -16.85 -1.78
N ALA A 266 15.96 -15.86 -2.43
CA ALA A 266 14.73 -15.25 -1.96
C ALA A 266 13.61 -16.30 -1.81
N ARG A 267 13.40 -17.14 -2.84
CA ARG A 267 12.37 -18.21 -2.81
C ARG A 267 12.63 -19.26 -1.74
N ARG A 268 13.89 -19.60 -1.47
CA ARG A 268 14.26 -20.57 -0.41
C ARG A 268 14.06 -20.02 1.00
N GLU A 269 14.29 -18.72 1.22
CA GLU A 269 14.29 -18.10 2.55
C GLU A 269 12.98 -17.39 2.90
N ILE A 270 12.10 -17.12 1.92
CA ILE A 270 10.75 -16.62 2.10
C ILE A 270 9.76 -17.75 1.81
N PRO A 271 8.92 -18.17 2.79
CA PRO A 271 7.91 -19.20 2.57
C PRO A 271 6.95 -18.88 1.40
N GLU A 272 6.70 -19.88 0.56
CA GLU A 272 5.71 -19.83 -0.52
C GLU A 272 4.29 -19.59 0.01
N LEU A 273 3.47 -18.90 -0.78
CA LEU A 273 2.10 -18.57 -0.40
C LEU A 273 1.19 -19.80 -0.44
N VAL A 274 0.51 -20.07 0.69
CA VAL A 274 -0.51 -21.11 0.80
C VAL A 274 -1.77 -20.71 0.02
N LYS A 275 -2.32 -21.63 -0.78
CA LYS A 275 -3.40 -21.35 -1.74
C LYS A 275 -4.80 -21.50 -1.13
N ILE A 276 -5.05 -22.45 -0.23
CA ILE A 276 -6.40 -22.70 0.30
C ILE A 276 -6.79 -21.84 1.51
N ARG A 277 -5.83 -21.52 2.39
CA ARG A 277 -6.14 -20.93 3.71
C ARG A 277 -6.73 -19.52 3.63
N GLN A 278 -6.55 -18.85 2.49
CA GLN A 278 -6.88 -17.43 2.31
C GLN A 278 -7.98 -17.21 1.29
N GLY A 279 -8.60 -18.29 0.79
CA GLY A 279 -9.64 -18.20 -0.23
C GLY A 279 -9.13 -17.63 -1.56
N ARG A 280 -7.91 -18.01 -1.99
CA ARG A 280 -7.29 -17.54 -3.23
C ARG A 280 -8.20 -17.79 -4.44
N TYR A 281 -8.39 -16.75 -5.26
CA TYR A 281 -9.11 -16.81 -6.53
C TYR A 281 -8.42 -15.94 -7.59
N VAL A 282 -8.72 -16.20 -8.87
CA VAL A 282 -8.37 -15.32 -9.99
C VAL A 282 -9.66 -14.81 -10.65
N PRO A 283 -9.82 -13.49 -10.84
CA PRO A 283 -10.95 -12.95 -11.60
C PRO A 283 -10.92 -13.34 -13.07
N LEU A 284 -12.08 -13.71 -13.60
CA LEU A 284 -12.37 -13.95 -15.01
C LEU A 284 -13.34 -12.86 -15.47
N GLY A 285 -12.91 -12.02 -16.40
CA GLY A 285 -13.72 -10.91 -16.89
C GLY A 285 -13.27 -10.42 -18.26
N CYS A 286 -13.85 -9.30 -18.70
CA CYS A 286 -13.54 -8.65 -19.96
C CYS A 286 -13.21 -7.18 -19.71
N GLU A 287 -12.33 -6.61 -20.53
CA GLU A 287 -11.91 -5.22 -20.33
C GLU A 287 -13.06 -4.23 -20.41
N GLY A 288 -13.17 -3.38 -19.38
CA GLY A 288 -14.15 -2.30 -19.31
C GLY A 288 -15.54 -2.76 -18.89
N ASN A 289 -15.69 -3.98 -18.37
CA ASN A 289 -16.98 -4.57 -18.01
C ASN A 289 -16.96 -5.03 -16.55
N ARG A 290 -18.05 -4.73 -15.83
CA ARG A 290 -18.19 -4.91 -14.37
C ARG A 290 -18.78 -6.26 -13.94
N LEU A 291 -18.98 -7.17 -14.89
CA LEU A 291 -19.44 -8.53 -14.65
C LEU A 291 -18.25 -9.47 -14.67
N GLU A 292 -17.77 -9.83 -13.49
CA GLU A 292 -16.66 -10.76 -13.32
C GLU A 292 -17.09 -12.02 -12.56
N ALA A 293 -16.43 -13.13 -12.87
CA ALA A 293 -16.48 -14.36 -12.10
C ALA A 293 -15.14 -14.59 -11.39
N ALA A 294 -15.13 -15.30 -10.26
CA ALA A 294 -13.90 -15.60 -9.53
C ALA A 294 -13.66 -17.12 -9.55
N LEU A 295 -12.54 -17.54 -10.13
CA LEU A 295 -12.12 -18.94 -10.17
C LEU A 295 -11.23 -19.25 -8.97
N ARG A 296 -11.69 -20.14 -8.08
CA ARG A 296 -10.94 -20.61 -6.92
C ARG A 296 -9.87 -21.63 -7.32
N TYR A 297 -8.91 -21.84 -6.43
CA TYR A 297 -7.86 -22.87 -6.61
C TYR A 297 -8.40 -24.28 -6.88
N ASN A 298 -9.50 -24.66 -6.22
CA ASN A 298 -10.10 -25.98 -6.37
C ASN A 298 -10.93 -26.16 -7.67
N GLY A 299 -11.00 -25.12 -8.52
CA GLY A 299 -11.72 -25.11 -9.80
C GLY A 299 -13.16 -24.57 -9.71
N ASP A 300 -13.66 -24.26 -8.51
CA ASP A 300 -14.99 -23.69 -8.27
C ASP A 300 -15.06 -22.22 -8.74
N ILE A 301 -16.26 -21.79 -9.16
CA ILE A 301 -16.50 -20.44 -9.68
C ILE A 301 -17.55 -19.75 -8.84
N PHE A 302 -17.35 -18.47 -8.48
CA PHE A 302 -18.37 -17.69 -7.80
C PHE A 302 -18.55 -16.29 -8.39
N LEU A 303 -19.73 -15.72 -8.17
CA LEU A 303 -20.05 -14.31 -8.43
C LEU A 303 -20.67 -13.71 -7.16
N ASP A 304 -20.38 -12.44 -6.88
CA ASP A 304 -20.87 -11.77 -5.68
C ASP A 304 -21.37 -10.35 -5.98
N LYS A 305 -22.68 -10.12 -5.84
CA LYS A 305 -23.35 -8.84 -6.09
C LYS A 305 -22.83 -7.68 -5.24
N ARG A 306 -22.26 -7.98 -4.07
CA ARG A 306 -21.75 -6.95 -3.16
C ARG A 306 -20.33 -6.53 -3.51
N HIS A 307 -19.55 -7.48 -4.01
CA HIS A 307 -18.16 -7.24 -4.37
C HIS A 307 -18.02 -6.80 -5.83
N MET A 308 -18.82 -7.34 -6.75
CA MET A 308 -18.93 -6.79 -8.10
C MET A 308 -19.51 -5.37 -7.99
N LYS A 309 -18.94 -4.41 -8.72
CA LYS A 309 -19.30 -2.98 -8.68
C LYS A 309 -20.54 -2.68 -9.52
N VAL A 310 -21.45 -3.63 -9.56
CA VAL A 310 -22.68 -3.61 -10.36
C VAL A 310 -23.68 -2.66 -9.72
N THR A 311 -24.35 -1.85 -10.55
CA THR A 311 -25.39 -0.94 -10.06
C THR A 311 -26.59 -0.91 -11.01
N GLY A 312 -27.77 -0.57 -10.47
CA GLY A 312 -28.98 -0.34 -11.26
C GLY A 312 -29.31 -1.50 -12.21
N ARG A 313 -29.11 -1.27 -13.52
CA ARG A 313 -29.42 -2.23 -14.59
C ARG A 313 -28.65 -3.55 -14.45
N ASP A 314 -27.39 -3.50 -14.03
CA ASP A 314 -26.57 -4.69 -13.88
C ASP A 314 -27.16 -5.59 -12.80
N THR A 315 -27.40 -5.02 -11.61
CA THR A 315 -27.99 -5.71 -10.47
C THR A 315 -29.37 -6.29 -10.80
N ALA A 316 -30.17 -5.60 -11.63
CA ALA A 316 -31.49 -6.06 -12.07
C ALA A 316 -31.43 -7.35 -12.92
N ARG A 317 -30.29 -7.63 -13.55
CA ARG A 317 -30.06 -8.85 -14.35
C ARG A 317 -29.43 -9.98 -13.54
N LEU A 318 -29.08 -9.76 -12.28
CA LEU A 318 -28.45 -10.76 -11.41
C LEU A 318 -29.50 -11.49 -10.55
N LEU A 319 -30.28 -12.36 -11.18
CA LEU A 319 -31.45 -13.00 -10.57
C LEU A 319 -31.09 -14.34 -9.88
N TRP A 320 -30.31 -14.31 -8.81
CA TRP A 320 -30.09 -15.45 -7.90
C TRP A 320 -30.35 -15.08 -6.43
N PRO A 321 -30.64 -16.05 -5.55
CA PRO A 321 -30.82 -15.81 -4.12
C PRO A 321 -29.57 -15.27 -3.43
N GLY A 322 -29.75 -14.37 -2.45
CA GLY A 322 -28.65 -13.84 -1.63
C GLY A 322 -27.70 -12.89 -2.39
N SER A 323 -26.54 -12.57 -1.80
CA SER A 323 -25.52 -11.75 -2.45
C SER A 323 -24.62 -12.54 -3.40
N ARG A 324 -24.40 -13.82 -3.15
CA ARG A 324 -23.39 -14.63 -3.85
C ARG A 324 -24.01 -15.89 -4.45
N ILE A 325 -23.55 -16.26 -5.63
CA ILE A 325 -23.80 -17.57 -6.25
C ILE A 325 -22.46 -18.27 -6.45
N GLU A 326 -22.40 -19.55 -6.11
CA GLU A 326 -21.18 -20.35 -6.19
C GLU A 326 -21.48 -21.66 -6.91
N PHE A 327 -20.82 -21.86 -8.04
CA PHE A 327 -20.82 -23.07 -8.85
C PHE A 327 -19.66 -23.95 -8.40
N ARG A 328 -19.99 -25.04 -7.73
CA ARG A 328 -19.04 -26.01 -7.20
C ARG A 328 -18.97 -27.22 -8.09
N PHE A 329 -17.77 -27.75 -8.33
CA PHE A 329 -17.56 -28.81 -9.30
C PHE A 329 -16.98 -30.09 -8.68
N PRO A 330 -17.65 -30.75 -7.71
CA PRO A 330 -17.09 -31.97 -7.16
C PRO A 330 -17.10 -33.09 -8.20
N THR A 331 -16.23 -34.07 -8.02
CA THR A 331 -16.08 -35.19 -8.96
C THR A 331 -16.35 -36.53 -8.29
N MET A 332 -16.77 -37.50 -9.11
CA MET A 332 -16.95 -38.91 -8.73
C MET A 332 -18.00 -39.10 -7.60
N ASP A 333 -18.14 -40.32 -7.08
CA ASP A 333 -19.13 -40.66 -6.03
C ASP A 333 -18.50 -41.61 -4.97
N PRO A 334 -18.37 -41.21 -3.69
CA PRO A 334 -18.83 -39.94 -3.10
C PRO A 334 -18.15 -38.70 -3.71
N PRO A 335 -18.85 -37.56 -3.83
CA PRO A 335 -18.30 -36.34 -4.40
C PRO A 335 -17.09 -35.78 -3.63
N ASP A 336 -15.97 -35.49 -4.34
CA ASP A 336 -14.80 -34.78 -3.81
C ASP A 336 -14.77 -33.31 -4.28
N PHE A 337 -14.79 -32.38 -3.32
CA PHE A 337 -14.75 -30.92 -3.55
C PHE A 337 -13.33 -30.33 -3.59
N ARG A 338 -12.30 -31.15 -3.31
CA ARG A 338 -10.88 -30.76 -3.41
C ARG A 338 -10.48 -29.58 -2.52
N GLU A 339 -11.05 -29.50 -1.31
CA GLU A 339 -10.75 -28.45 -0.31
C GLU A 339 -9.44 -28.71 0.47
N ARG A 340 -8.35 -29.03 -0.25
CA ARG A 340 -7.02 -29.31 0.31
C ARG A 340 -5.92 -28.81 -0.63
N GLU A 341 -4.74 -28.53 -0.08
CA GLU A 341 -3.69 -27.71 -0.73
C GLU A 341 -3.05 -28.38 -1.94
N ASP A 342 -3.00 -29.70 -1.94
CA ASP A 342 -2.35 -30.56 -2.94
C ASP A 342 -3.36 -31.26 -3.87
N ALA A 343 -4.65 -30.92 -3.79
CA ALA A 343 -5.67 -31.60 -4.60
C ALA A 343 -5.75 -31.16 -6.05
N VAL A 344 -5.25 -29.97 -6.38
CA VAL A 344 -5.38 -29.37 -7.72
C VAL A 344 -4.07 -28.71 -8.11
N GLU A 345 -3.66 -28.89 -9.35
CA GLU A 345 -2.65 -28.04 -9.97
C GLU A 345 -3.36 -27.01 -10.85
N GLN A 346 -3.00 -25.74 -10.75
CA GLN A 346 -3.56 -24.69 -11.60
C GLN A 346 -2.45 -24.07 -12.46
N SER A 347 -2.78 -23.60 -13.65
CA SER A 347 -1.84 -22.89 -14.51
C SER A 347 -2.57 -21.89 -15.40
N ALA A 348 -1.90 -20.80 -15.76
CA ALA A 348 -2.34 -19.87 -16.80
C ALA A 348 -1.85 -20.34 -18.19
N MET A 349 -2.68 -20.20 -19.22
CA MET A 349 -2.30 -20.48 -20.62
C MET A 349 -1.11 -19.59 -21.02
N ASN A 350 -0.10 -20.19 -21.63
CA ASN A 350 1.21 -19.57 -21.92
C ASN A 350 1.93 -18.97 -20.69
N GLY A 351 1.44 -19.24 -19.47
CA GLY A 351 1.94 -18.65 -18.23
C GLY A 351 1.38 -17.26 -17.90
N TYR A 352 0.65 -16.59 -18.81
CA TYR A 352 0.27 -15.18 -18.62
C TYR A 352 -1.08 -14.76 -19.21
N LEU A 353 -1.77 -15.61 -19.96
CA LEU A 353 -3.11 -15.31 -20.45
C LEU A 353 -4.14 -15.62 -19.36
N PRO A 354 -5.23 -14.83 -19.22
CA PRO A 354 -6.29 -15.06 -18.23
C PRO A 354 -7.24 -16.20 -18.68
N VAL A 355 -6.63 -17.34 -19.00
CA VAL A 355 -7.24 -18.62 -19.35
C VAL A 355 -6.57 -19.64 -18.45
N TYR A 356 -7.32 -20.24 -17.53
CA TYR A 356 -6.74 -21.02 -16.44
C TYR A 356 -7.16 -22.48 -16.55
N THR A 357 -6.19 -23.39 -16.42
CA THR A 357 -6.45 -24.83 -16.37
C THR A 357 -6.22 -25.34 -14.96
N SER A 358 -7.26 -25.92 -14.36
CA SER A 358 -7.20 -26.70 -13.12
C SER A 358 -7.15 -28.19 -13.46
N ARG A 359 -6.11 -28.89 -12.98
CA ARG A 359 -5.86 -30.33 -13.19
C ARG A 359 -5.91 -31.08 -11.87
N TRP A 360 -6.61 -32.22 -11.84
CA TRP A 360 -6.61 -33.12 -10.68
C TRP A 360 -6.89 -34.56 -11.08
N VAL A 361 -6.58 -35.49 -10.18
CA VAL A 361 -6.96 -36.90 -10.29
C VAL A 361 -7.91 -37.23 -9.15
N ASP A 362 -9.06 -37.82 -9.49
CA ASP A 362 -10.02 -38.37 -8.53
C ASP A 362 -10.22 -39.86 -8.83
N ARG A 363 -9.65 -40.70 -7.95
CA ARG A 363 -9.58 -42.15 -8.08
C ARG A 363 -8.90 -42.60 -9.38
N TYR A 364 -9.68 -42.91 -10.41
CA TYR A 364 -9.26 -43.51 -11.67
C TYR A 364 -9.54 -42.60 -12.89
N VAL A 365 -9.94 -41.35 -12.64
CA VAL A 365 -10.16 -40.34 -13.68
C VAL A 365 -9.29 -39.12 -13.43
N GLU A 366 -8.55 -38.71 -14.45
CA GLU A 366 -7.89 -37.41 -14.50
C GLU A 366 -8.83 -36.38 -15.14
N PHE A 367 -8.91 -35.20 -14.55
CA PHE A 367 -9.78 -34.10 -14.97
C PHE A 367 -8.93 -32.87 -15.26
N HIS A 368 -9.10 -32.27 -16.44
CA HIS A 368 -8.60 -30.94 -16.79
C HIS A 368 -9.79 -30.01 -17.03
N LYS A 369 -9.90 -28.93 -16.26
CA LYS A 369 -10.93 -27.90 -16.47
C LYS A 369 -10.25 -26.60 -16.88
N THR A 370 -10.46 -26.17 -18.12
CA THR A 370 -9.94 -24.89 -18.65
C THR A 370 -11.05 -23.84 -18.65
N ASP A 371 -10.83 -22.72 -17.97
CA ASP A 371 -11.79 -21.64 -17.75
C ASP A 371 -11.29 -20.29 -18.28
N PHE A 372 -12.17 -19.55 -18.96
CA PHE A 372 -11.95 -18.14 -19.32
C PHE A 372 -13.28 -17.40 -19.49
N ALA A 373 -13.26 -16.07 -19.43
CA ALA A 373 -14.43 -15.24 -19.70
C ALA A 373 -14.35 -14.59 -21.09
N ALA A 374 -15.49 -14.45 -21.74
CA ALA A 374 -15.63 -13.73 -23.00
C ALA A 374 -16.97 -12.99 -23.07
N LEU A 375 -17.02 -11.93 -23.88
CA LEU A 375 -18.28 -11.30 -24.27
C LEU A 375 -19.10 -12.29 -25.10
N LEU A 376 -20.39 -12.41 -24.79
CA LEU A 376 -21.26 -13.41 -25.39
C LEU A 376 -21.62 -13.06 -26.85
N LEU A 377 -21.98 -11.81 -27.10
CA LEU A 377 -22.55 -11.34 -28.37
C LEU A 377 -21.53 -10.63 -29.27
N GLU A 378 -20.64 -9.86 -28.67
CA GLU A 378 -19.76 -8.93 -29.36
C GLU A 378 -18.31 -9.39 -29.22
N GLY A 379 -17.43 -8.91 -30.11
CA GLY A 379 -15.99 -9.13 -29.99
C GLY A 379 -15.32 -8.13 -29.03
N PRO A 380 -14.16 -8.47 -28.44
CA PRO A 380 -13.51 -7.64 -27.42
C PRO A 380 -12.87 -6.34 -27.97
N ASP A 381 -12.63 -6.24 -29.28
CA ASP A 381 -11.85 -5.17 -29.92
C ASP A 381 -12.59 -3.81 -30.04
N ASN A 382 -13.92 -3.79 -29.97
CA ASN A 382 -14.69 -2.59 -30.28
C ASN A 382 -14.86 -1.65 -29.08
N VAL A 383 -13.74 -1.11 -28.61
CA VAL A 383 -13.67 -0.27 -27.40
C VAL A 383 -14.64 0.91 -27.44
N GLU A 384 -14.87 1.54 -28.58
CA GLU A 384 -15.75 2.72 -28.69
C GLU A 384 -17.22 2.36 -28.44
N GLN A 385 -17.66 1.19 -28.90
CA GLN A 385 -19.05 0.72 -28.77
C GLN A 385 -19.34 0.07 -27.41
N LYS A 386 -18.32 -0.28 -26.62
CA LYS A 386 -18.50 -0.83 -25.27
C LYS A 386 -19.36 0.10 -24.40
N ARG A 387 -20.41 -0.42 -23.78
CA ARG A 387 -21.19 0.25 -22.73
C ARG A 387 -20.64 -0.05 -21.34
N GLY A 388 -20.05 -1.24 -21.14
CA GLY A 388 -19.56 -1.73 -19.86
C GLY A 388 -20.52 -2.66 -19.10
N ASP A 389 -21.66 -3.02 -19.72
CA ASP A 389 -22.68 -3.95 -19.20
C ASP A 389 -23.02 -5.09 -20.18
N GLU A 390 -22.14 -5.33 -21.15
CA GLU A 390 -22.30 -6.42 -22.12
C GLU A 390 -22.43 -7.76 -21.39
N PRO A 391 -23.29 -8.68 -21.85
CA PRO A 391 -23.36 -10.01 -21.28
C PRO A 391 -22.01 -10.74 -21.41
N VAL A 392 -21.42 -11.08 -20.26
CA VAL A 392 -20.21 -11.91 -20.16
C VAL A 392 -20.63 -13.36 -19.88
N CYS A 393 -19.87 -14.31 -20.44
CA CYS A 393 -20.01 -15.74 -20.16
C CYS A 393 -18.66 -16.34 -19.79
N VAL A 394 -18.64 -17.18 -18.75
CA VAL A 394 -17.50 -18.07 -18.50
C VAL A 394 -17.66 -19.32 -19.35
N PHE A 395 -16.61 -19.65 -20.09
CA PHE A 395 -16.50 -20.88 -20.87
C PHE A 395 -15.58 -21.84 -20.13
N SER A 396 -16.07 -23.04 -19.86
CA SER A 396 -15.27 -24.11 -19.26
C SER A 396 -15.22 -25.30 -20.20
N ARG A 397 -14.04 -25.87 -20.46
CA ARG A 397 -13.89 -27.19 -21.09
C ARG A 397 -13.40 -28.17 -20.06
N VAL A 398 -14.13 -29.27 -19.88
CA VAL A 398 -13.75 -30.35 -18.98
C VAL A 398 -13.29 -31.53 -19.82
N GLN A 399 -11.99 -31.81 -19.80
CA GLN A 399 -11.41 -33.04 -20.35
C GLN A 399 -11.35 -34.07 -19.23
N VAL A 400 -11.84 -35.27 -19.51
CA VAL A 400 -11.82 -36.42 -18.60
C VAL A 400 -11.05 -37.56 -19.25
N ARG A 401 -10.12 -38.14 -18.52
CA ARG A 401 -9.29 -39.25 -19.00
C ARG A 401 -9.34 -40.41 -18.03
N ASN A 402 -9.65 -41.59 -18.53
CA ASN A 402 -9.49 -42.82 -17.79
C ASN A 402 -8.00 -43.16 -17.67
N ILE A 403 -7.48 -43.26 -16.45
CA ILE A 403 -6.08 -43.62 -16.21
C ILE A 403 -5.88 -45.12 -15.96
N CYS A 404 -6.94 -45.92 -16.07
CA CYS A 404 -6.93 -47.38 -15.91
C CYS A 404 -7.05 -48.11 -17.26
N GLU A 405 -6.80 -49.42 -17.21
CA GLU A 405 -6.97 -50.36 -18.32
C GLU A 405 -8.38 -50.96 -18.40
N GLU A 406 -9.24 -50.66 -17.42
CA GLU A 406 -10.63 -51.10 -17.37
C GLU A 406 -11.56 -49.95 -17.74
N PRO A 407 -12.75 -50.20 -18.33
CA PRO A 407 -13.75 -49.16 -18.52
C PRO A 407 -14.17 -48.53 -17.19
N VAL A 408 -14.32 -47.21 -17.17
CA VAL A 408 -14.74 -46.45 -16.00
C VAL A 408 -15.86 -45.49 -16.37
N LYS A 409 -16.55 -44.96 -15.36
CA LYS A 409 -17.51 -43.88 -15.53
C LYS A 409 -17.03 -42.65 -14.81
N ALA A 410 -16.75 -41.58 -15.55
CA ALA A 410 -16.44 -40.28 -14.97
C ALA A 410 -17.75 -39.61 -14.55
N LEU A 411 -17.81 -39.14 -13.31
CA LEU A 411 -18.92 -38.35 -12.78
C LEU A 411 -18.41 -36.93 -12.51
N PHE A 412 -19.06 -35.94 -13.10
CA PHE A 412 -18.77 -34.54 -12.88
C PHE A 412 -20.04 -33.83 -12.46
N TRP A 413 -19.99 -33.15 -11.31
CA TRP A 413 -21.14 -32.46 -10.75
C TRP A 413 -21.00 -30.96 -10.97
N MET A 414 -22.12 -30.25 -11.13
CA MET A 414 -22.22 -28.81 -10.97
C MET A 414 -23.27 -28.53 -9.89
N VAL A 415 -22.81 -28.11 -8.73
CA VAL A 415 -23.64 -27.85 -7.54
C VAL A 415 -23.73 -26.35 -7.33
N ILE A 416 -24.93 -25.81 -7.08
CA ILE A 416 -25.10 -24.41 -6.70
C ILE A 416 -25.20 -24.34 -5.17
N GLU A 417 -24.22 -23.72 -4.52
CA GLU A 417 -24.10 -23.77 -3.05
C GLU A 417 -25.30 -23.18 -2.30
N ASN A 418 -25.89 -22.10 -2.83
CA ASN A 418 -27.18 -21.58 -2.38
C ASN A 418 -28.27 -22.32 -3.16
N PRO A 419 -28.93 -23.32 -2.56
CA PRO A 419 -29.64 -24.32 -3.33
C PRO A 419 -30.85 -23.74 -4.07
N GLU A 420 -30.96 -24.13 -5.33
CA GLU A 420 -32.10 -23.87 -6.20
C GLU A 420 -32.59 -25.21 -6.74
N ALA A 421 -33.89 -25.36 -6.99
CA ALA A 421 -34.38 -26.52 -7.73
C ALA A 421 -33.97 -26.35 -9.20
N LEU A 422 -33.28 -27.35 -9.75
CA LEU A 422 -32.71 -27.34 -11.08
C LEU A 422 -33.45 -28.29 -12.03
N GLU A 423 -33.54 -27.87 -13.29
CA GLU A 423 -34.01 -28.68 -14.40
C GLU A 423 -33.04 -28.58 -15.57
N VAL A 424 -32.87 -29.68 -16.30
CA VAL A 424 -32.08 -29.72 -17.54
C VAL A 424 -33.02 -29.92 -18.74
N ARG A 425 -32.96 -29.01 -19.71
CA ARG A 425 -33.76 -29.06 -20.95
C ARG A 425 -32.83 -28.82 -22.14
N ASP A 426 -32.65 -29.83 -23.00
CA ASP A 426 -31.77 -29.76 -24.18
C ASP A 426 -30.34 -29.27 -23.86
N GLY A 427 -29.78 -29.74 -22.74
CA GLY A 427 -28.46 -29.32 -22.24
C GLY A 427 -28.43 -27.97 -21.51
N PHE A 428 -29.52 -27.21 -21.50
CA PHE A 428 -29.62 -25.97 -20.72
C PHE A 428 -30.09 -26.24 -19.29
N VAL A 429 -29.42 -25.60 -18.33
CA VAL A 429 -29.69 -25.73 -16.90
C VAL A 429 -30.49 -24.53 -16.43
N TYR A 430 -31.71 -24.78 -15.94
CA TYR A 430 -32.60 -23.77 -15.39
C TYR A 430 -32.77 -23.94 -13.90
N ALA A 431 -32.69 -22.85 -13.15
CA ALA A 431 -33.24 -22.78 -11.80
C ALA A 431 -34.72 -22.42 -11.87
N THR A 432 -35.58 -23.28 -11.31
CA THR A 432 -37.05 -23.12 -11.36
C THR A 432 -37.64 -22.66 -10.03
N ALA A 433 -36.94 -22.88 -8.92
CA ALA A 433 -37.35 -22.44 -7.59
C ALA A 433 -36.14 -22.11 -6.71
N ARG A 434 -36.31 -21.19 -5.76
CA ARG A 434 -35.36 -21.04 -4.64
C ARG A 434 -35.72 -22.03 -3.54
N ILE A 435 -34.72 -22.64 -2.91
CA ILE A 435 -34.93 -23.51 -1.75
C ILE A 435 -34.79 -22.67 -0.47
N ARG A 436 -35.74 -22.82 0.47
CA ARG A 436 -35.74 -22.13 1.76
C ARG A 436 -35.88 -23.14 2.90
N GLU A 437 -35.11 -22.92 3.96
CA GLU A 437 -35.33 -23.59 5.24
C GLU A 437 -36.59 -23.00 5.89
N GLU A 438 -37.58 -23.83 6.21
CA GLU A 438 -38.69 -23.40 7.07
C GLU A 438 -38.19 -23.28 8.51
N ARG A 439 -38.10 -22.05 9.02
CA ARG A 439 -37.89 -21.81 10.46
C ARG A 439 -39.17 -21.32 11.11
N TRP A 440 -39.78 -22.18 11.92
CA TRP A 440 -40.89 -21.80 12.79
C TRP A 440 -40.34 -21.10 14.05
N PRO A 441 -40.66 -19.82 14.31
CA PRO A 441 -40.07 -19.06 15.42
C PRO A 441 -40.31 -19.65 16.82
N TRP A 442 -41.34 -20.50 16.96
CA TRP A 442 -41.83 -21.06 18.23
C TRP A 442 -41.45 -22.53 18.48
N HIS A 443 -40.80 -23.22 17.53
CA HIS A 443 -40.35 -24.61 17.69
C HIS A 443 -38.82 -24.70 17.59
N ARG A 444 -38.12 -24.46 18.72
CA ARG A 444 -36.64 -24.61 18.78
C ARG A 444 -36.18 -26.08 18.75
N GLU A 445 -37.09 -27.04 18.95
CA GLU A 445 -36.79 -28.48 19.07
C GLU A 445 -37.27 -29.33 17.86
N ALA A 446 -37.73 -28.74 16.76
CA ALA A 446 -38.01 -29.52 15.56
C ALA A 446 -36.69 -30.07 14.98
N ILE A 447 -36.47 -31.38 15.16
CA ILE A 447 -35.23 -32.12 14.83
C ILE A 447 -35.02 -32.27 13.31
N GLU A 448 -36.04 -32.01 12.48
CA GLU A 448 -35.97 -32.19 11.02
C GLU A 448 -36.05 -30.83 10.30
N ARG A 449 -34.98 -30.48 9.57
CA ARG A 449 -34.98 -29.34 8.64
C ARG A 449 -35.98 -29.63 7.52
N GLN A 450 -37.07 -28.86 7.45
CA GLN A 450 -37.98 -28.90 6.31
C GLN A 450 -37.58 -27.83 5.29
N TRP A 451 -37.38 -28.28 4.05
CA TRP A 451 -37.01 -27.42 2.92
C TRP A 451 -38.24 -27.20 2.04
N THR A 452 -38.52 -25.94 1.69
CA THR A 452 -39.57 -25.60 0.73
C THR A 452 -38.97 -25.05 -0.55
N ALA A 453 -39.49 -25.50 -1.69
CA ALA A 453 -39.21 -24.92 -3.00
C ALA A 453 -40.23 -23.80 -3.27
N GLN A 454 -39.74 -22.57 -3.40
CA GLN A 454 -40.55 -21.44 -3.83
C GLN A 454 -40.28 -21.16 -5.32
N PRO A 455 -41.24 -21.43 -6.22
CA PRO A 455 -41.06 -21.23 -7.65
C PRO A 455 -40.69 -19.79 -8.00
N TYR A 456 -39.89 -19.64 -9.04
CA TYR A 456 -39.67 -18.35 -9.68
C TYR A 456 -40.77 -18.06 -10.70
N ASP A 457 -41.05 -16.77 -10.91
CA ASP A 457 -42.04 -16.32 -11.91
C ASP A 457 -41.68 -16.78 -13.33
N ALA A 458 -40.38 -16.94 -13.61
CA ALA A 458 -39.85 -17.54 -14.82
C ALA A 458 -38.60 -18.39 -14.50
N PRO A 459 -38.37 -19.49 -15.23
CA PRO A 459 -37.13 -20.25 -15.14
C PRO A 459 -35.92 -19.37 -15.42
N ARG A 460 -34.85 -19.56 -14.66
CA ARG A 460 -33.64 -18.73 -14.71
C ARG A 460 -32.48 -19.52 -15.27
N LEU A 461 -31.94 -19.09 -16.40
CA LEU A 461 -30.85 -19.79 -17.06
C LEU A 461 -29.56 -19.66 -16.25
N ARG A 462 -28.94 -20.80 -15.90
CA ARG A 462 -27.70 -20.87 -15.10
C ARG A 462 -26.49 -21.30 -15.92
N ALA A 463 -26.68 -22.26 -16.81
CA ALA A 463 -25.60 -22.75 -17.67
C ALA A 463 -26.15 -23.44 -18.92
N GLN A 464 -25.28 -23.66 -19.89
CA GLN A 464 -25.45 -24.65 -20.96
C GLN A 464 -24.36 -25.71 -20.85
N VAL A 465 -24.73 -26.98 -20.89
CA VAL A 465 -23.83 -28.15 -20.99
C VAL A 465 -23.86 -28.67 -22.42
N VAL A 466 -22.71 -28.76 -23.06
CA VAL A 466 -22.55 -29.28 -24.42
C VAL A 466 -21.72 -30.56 -24.36
N LEU A 467 -22.41 -31.70 -24.47
CA LEU A 467 -21.82 -33.04 -24.31
C LEU A 467 -20.90 -33.47 -25.46
N ASN A 468 -20.87 -32.77 -26.60
CA ASN A 468 -20.05 -33.10 -27.77
C ASN A 468 -20.22 -34.54 -28.33
N GLY A 469 -21.36 -35.18 -28.07
CA GLY A 469 -21.75 -36.46 -28.68
C GLY A 469 -21.70 -37.70 -27.78
N LYS A 470 -21.26 -37.61 -26.51
CA LYS A 470 -21.17 -38.74 -25.58
C LYS A 470 -21.55 -38.33 -24.15
N GLY A 471 -22.11 -39.27 -23.40
CA GLY A 471 -22.47 -39.08 -22.00
C GLY A 471 -23.94 -38.68 -21.82
N ASN A 472 -24.30 -38.37 -20.58
CA ASN A 472 -25.64 -37.95 -20.18
C ASN A 472 -25.57 -36.79 -19.18
N VAL A 473 -26.52 -35.87 -19.24
CA VAL A 473 -26.65 -34.75 -18.31
C VAL A 473 -28.06 -34.72 -17.71
N ARG A 474 -28.17 -34.62 -16.39
CA ARG A 474 -29.47 -34.50 -15.70
C ARG A 474 -29.37 -33.66 -14.43
N ALA A 475 -30.50 -33.12 -14.00
CA ALA A 475 -30.61 -32.57 -12.65
C ALA A 475 -30.75 -33.74 -11.65
N GLU A 476 -30.02 -33.70 -10.54
CA GLU A 476 -30.01 -34.72 -9.50
C GLU A 476 -29.70 -34.09 -8.14
N ALA A 477 -30.14 -34.74 -7.05
CA ALA A 477 -29.79 -34.31 -5.69
C ALA A 477 -28.34 -34.71 -5.38
N CYS A 478 -27.51 -33.78 -4.91
CA CYS A 478 -26.11 -34.07 -4.60
C CYS A 478 -25.99 -35.02 -3.38
N PRO A 479 -25.29 -36.17 -3.47
CA PRO A 479 -25.19 -37.15 -2.38
C PRO A 479 -24.50 -36.61 -1.12
N LYS A 480 -23.59 -35.66 -1.32
CA LYS A 480 -22.85 -34.97 -0.27
C LYS A 480 -23.32 -33.52 -0.17
N ASP A 481 -24.63 -33.34 -0.09
CA ASP A 481 -25.21 -32.03 0.20
C ASP A 481 -24.89 -31.64 1.65
N LEU A 482 -24.14 -30.54 1.81
CA LEU A 482 -23.84 -29.91 3.10
C LEU A 482 -25.12 -29.48 3.84
N GLN A 483 -26.23 -29.29 3.12
CA GLN A 483 -27.51 -28.82 3.64
C GLN A 483 -28.53 -29.95 3.90
N ARG A 484 -28.31 -31.16 3.35
CA ARG A 484 -29.19 -32.35 3.45
C ARG A 484 -30.61 -32.11 2.92
N ILE A 485 -30.73 -31.57 1.73
CA ILE A 485 -31.98 -31.29 1.01
C ILE A 485 -32.45 -32.59 0.35
N GLY A 486 -33.19 -33.39 1.12
CA GLY A 486 -33.73 -34.65 0.61
C GLY A 486 -34.72 -34.42 -0.55
N GLY A 487 -34.44 -35.01 -1.72
CA GLY A 487 -35.43 -35.20 -2.79
C GLY A 487 -35.64 -34.03 -3.76
N ILE A 488 -34.90 -32.92 -3.64
CA ILE A 488 -34.94 -31.82 -4.62
C ILE A 488 -33.67 -31.88 -5.48
N PRO A 489 -33.77 -31.94 -6.82
CA PRO A 489 -32.61 -31.84 -7.69
C PRO A 489 -31.94 -30.46 -7.58
N ASP A 490 -30.86 -30.38 -6.79
CA ASP A 490 -30.13 -29.15 -6.47
C ASP A 490 -28.78 -29.04 -7.20
N ALA A 491 -28.42 -30.09 -7.94
CA ALA A 491 -27.20 -30.17 -8.74
C ALA A 491 -27.48 -30.69 -10.15
N VAL A 492 -26.49 -30.56 -11.02
CA VAL A 492 -26.45 -31.20 -12.33
C VAL A 492 -25.34 -32.24 -12.33
N LEU A 493 -25.68 -33.48 -12.67
CA LEU A 493 -24.72 -34.57 -12.86
C LEU A 493 -24.49 -34.79 -14.36
N ILE A 494 -23.21 -34.80 -14.74
CA ILE A 494 -22.70 -35.18 -16.05
C ILE A 494 -21.98 -36.52 -15.91
N GLU A 495 -22.48 -37.54 -16.61
CA GLU A 495 -21.90 -38.88 -16.62
C GLU A 495 -21.28 -39.16 -17.99
N VAL A 496 -19.99 -39.50 -18.00
CA VAL A 496 -19.26 -39.87 -19.22
C VAL A 496 -18.70 -41.29 -19.07
N PRO A 497 -19.22 -42.29 -19.79
CA PRO A 497 -18.59 -43.61 -19.85
C PRO A 497 -17.29 -43.50 -20.64
N LEU A 498 -16.21 -44.09 -20.13
CA LEU A 498 -14.88 -44.08 -20.74
C LEU A 498 -14.36 -45.51 -20.84
N GLY A 499 -13.93 -45.93 -22.02
CA GLY A 499 -13.17 -47.15 -22.24
C GLY A 499 -11.76 -47.06 -21.65
N PRO A 500 -10.99 -48.16 -21.71
CA PRO A 500 -9.60 -48.20 -21.26
C PRO A 500 -8.78 -47.06 -21.87
N ARG A 501 -8.09 -46.27 -21.05
CA ARG A 501 -7.27 -45.13 -21.48
C ARG A 501 -8.00 -44.05 -22.30
N GLU A 502 -9.32 -44.12 -22.42
CA GLU A 502 -10.09 -43.18 -23.24
C GLU A 502 -10.09 -41.78 -22.62
N GLU A 503 -10.00 -40.77 -23.48
CA GLU A 503 -10.15 -39.37 -23.14
C GLU A 503 -11.38 -38.79 -23.85
N TYR A 504 -12.11 -37.91 -23.17
CA TYR A 504 -13.29 -37.25 -23.69
C TYR A 504 -13.41 -35.82 -23.16
N ALA A 505 -14.09 -34.94 -23.89
CA ALA A 505 -14.27 -33.54 -23.47
C ALA A 505 -15.70 -33.04 -23.70
N PHE A 506 -16.23 -32.30 -22.72
CA PHE A 506 -17.50 -31.58 -22.81
C PHE A 506 -17.31 -30.13 -22.35
N ASP A 507 -18.22 -29.26 -22.77
CA ASP A 507 -18.12 -27.82 -22.51
C ASP A 507 -19.27 -27.33 -21.62
N LEU A 508 -18.98 -26.35 -20.77
CA LEU A 508 -19.93 -25.60 -19.95
C LEU A 508 -19.88 -24.13 -20.36
N LYS A 509 -21.04 -23.47 -20.43
CA LYS A 509 -21.15 -22.03 -20.64
C LYS A 509 -22.00 -21.45 -19.51
N ILE A 510 -21.41 -20.58 -18.70
CA ILE A 510 -22.06 -19.97 -17.53
C ILE A 510 -22.21 -18.46 -17.80
N PRO A 511 -23.40 -18.00 -18.25
CA PRO A 511 -23.63 -16.56 -18.40
C PRO A 511 -23.63 -15.88 -17.02
N LEU A 512 -22.94 -14.74 -16.91
CA LEU A 512 -22.82 -14.01 -15.64
C LEU A 512 -24.07 -13.18 -15.33
N VAL A 513 -24.84 -12.85 -16.37
CA VAL A 513 -26.20 -12.32 -16.25
C VAL A 513 -27.20 -13.47 -16.18
N THR A 514 -28.31 -13.27 -15.49
CA THR A 514 -29.41 -14.23 -15.48
C THR A 514 -30.40 -13.90 -16.59
N PHE A 515 -30.41 -14.72 -17.63
CA PHE A 515 -31.49 -14.73 -18.62
C PHE A 515 -32.71 -15.46 -18.07
N THR A 516 -33.91 -15.05 -18.51
CA THR A 516 -35.18 -15.65 -18.07
C THR A 516 -35.92 -16.33 -19.22
N GLY A 517 -36.55 -17.47 -18.95
CA GLY A 517 -37.22 -18.25 -19.99
C GLY A 517 -36.26 -18.67 -21.11
N ASP A 518 -36.60 -18.36 -22.36
CA ASP A 518 -35.77 -18.70 -23.53
C ASP A 518 -34.77 -17.60 -23.96
N GLU A 519 -34.70 -16.49 -23.22
CA GLU A 519 -33.73 -15.42 -23.47
C GLU A 519 -32.28 -15.95 -23.39
N GLY A 520 -31.39 -15.47 -24.26
CA GLY A 520 -29.97 -15.84 -24.24
C GLY A 520 -29.64 -17.22 -24.82
N LYS A 521 -30.62 -18.07 -25.12
CA LYS A 521 -30.39 -19.43 -25.64
C LYS A 521 -29.74 -19.42 -27.03
N ALA A 522 -30.26 -18.58 -27.92
CA ALA A 522 -29.76 -18.48 -29.29
C ALA A 522 -28.30 -17.96 -29.29
N GLU A 523 -28.02 -16.98 -28.44
CA GLU A 523 -26.70 -16.39 -28.25
C GLU A 523 -25.69 -17.42 -27.73
N LEU A 524 -26.06 -18.20 -26.71
CA LEU A 524 -25.21 -19.28 -26.18
C LEU A 524 -24.98 -20.38 -27.22
N GLN A 525 -25.99 -20.74 -28.01
CA GLN A 525 -25.86 -21.75 -29.08
C GLN A 525 -24.96 -21.29 -30.23
N ALA A 526 -24.97 -20.00 -30.55
CA ALA A 526 -24.22 -19.45 -31.68
C ALA A 526 -22.70 -19.47 -31.49
N VAL A 527 -22.22 -19.54 -30.24
CA VAL A 527 -20.79 -19.48 -29.89
C VAL A 527 -20.28 -20.82 -29.37
N THR A 528 -19.03 -21.16 -29.70
CA THR A 528 -18.37 -22.39 -29.24
C THR A 528 -17.17 -22.06 -28.35
N PHE A 529 -16.76 -23.00 -27.49
CA PHE A 529 -15.57 -22.86 -26.66
C PHE A 529 -14.34 -22.52 -27.50
N ASP A 530 -14.08 -23.27 -28.58
CA ASP A 530 -12.88 -23.07 -29.42
C ASP A 530 -12.88 -21.71 -30.12
N SER A 531 -14.03 -21.26 -30.63
CA SER A 531 -14.14 -19.94 -31.27
C SER A 531 -13.84 -18.80 -30.30
N LYS A 532 -14.41 -18.86 -29.08
CA LYS A 532 -14.21 -17.84 -28.05
C LYS A 532 -12.83 -17.90 -27.40
N LEU A 533 -12.24 -19.09 -27.27
CA LEU A 533 -10.87 -19.24 -26.79
C LEU A 533 -9.89 -18.62 -27.78
N ALA A 534 -10.04 -18.91 -29.07
CA ALA A 534 -9.19 -18.33 -30.11
C ALA A 534 -9.34 -16.80 -30.18
N GLU A 535 -10.56 -16.28 -30.09
CA GLU A 535 -10.85 -14.84 -30.03
C GLU A 535 -10.15 -14.16 -28.84
N MET A 536 -10.38 -14.67 -27.63
CA MET A 536 -9.84 -14.05 -26.42
C MET A 536 -8.32 -14.21 -26.31
N ALA A 537 -7.76 -15.36 -26.71
CA ALA A 537 -6.31 -15.55 -26.72
C ALA A 537 -5.63 -14.58 -27.71
N ALA A 538 -6.18 -14.42 -28.92
CA ALA A 538 -5.68 -13.46 -29.91
C ALA A 538 -5.78 -12.01 -29.41
N TYR A 539 -6.89 -11.65 -28.76
CA TYR A 539 -7.09 -10.34 -28.16
C TYR A 539 -6.03 -10.02 -27.11
N TRP A 540 -5.83 -10.92 -26.14
CA TRP A 540 -4.88 -10.69 -25.05
C TRP A 540 -3.43 -10.69 -25.54
N GLU A 541 -3.05 -11.59 -26.46
CA GLU A 541 -1.71 -11.58 -27.07
C GLU A 541 -1.45 -10.29 -27.85
N SER A 542 -2.42 -9.83 -28.66
CA SER A 542 -2.34 -8.55 -29.36
C SER A 542 -2.14 -7.38 -28.39
N LYS A 543 -2.93 -7.36 -27.30
CA LYS A 543 -2.84 -6.31 -26.30
C LYS A 543 -1.49 -6.31 -25.59
N ILE A 544 -0.97 -7.46 -25.17
CA ILE A 544 0.35 -7.59 -24.55
C ILE A 544 1.47 -7.17 -25.51
N ALA A 545 1.35 -7.51 -26.80
CA ALA A 545 2.37 -7.22 -27.81
C ALA A 545 2.45 -5.73 -28.20
N ALA A 546 1.38 -4.95 -27.97
CA ALA A 546 1.29 -3.54 -28.33
C ALA A 546 2.27 -2.65 -27.55
N GLY A 547 2.54 -2.98 -26.29
CA GLY A 547 3.41 -2.21 -25.42
C GLY A 547 4.91 -2.51 -25.58
N ALA A 548 5.67 -2.06 -24.59
CA ALA A 548 7.08 -2.36 -24.43
C ALA A 548 7.28 -3.83 -24.03
N ARG A 549 8.39 -4.43 -24.45
CA ARG A 549 8.72 -5.83 -24.14
C ARG A 549 9.88 -5.90 -23.17
N ILE A 550 9.69 -6.63 -22.09
CA ILE A 550 10.74 -6.96 -21.13
C ILE A 550 10.94 -8.47 -21.20
N THR A 551 12.18 -8.89 -21.41
CA THR A 551 12.59 -10.29 -21.39
C THR A 551 13.85 -10.39 -20.56
N VAL A 552 13.76 -11.16 -19.49
CA VAL A 552 14.86 -11.41 -18.56
C VAL A 552 15.09 -12.92 -18.45
N PRO A 553 16.27 -13.37 -17.99
CA PRO A 553 16.59 -14.78 -17.84
C PRO A 553 15.61 -15.61 -17.01
N ASN A 554 14.89 -14.97 -16.08
CA ASN A 554 13.84 -15.64 -15.31
C ASN A 554 12.50 -15.62 -16.08
N PRO A 555 12.00 -16.78 -16.57
CA PRO A 555 10.75 -16.84 -17.33
C PRO A 555 9.52 -16.47 -16.50
N LEU A 556 9.50 -16.81 -15.21
CA LEU A 556 8.40 -16.46 -14.31
C LEU A 556 8.19 -14.93 -14.24
N ILE A 557 9.29 -14.18 -14.17
CA ILE A 557 9.23 -12.70 -14.17
C ILE A 557 8.76 -12.17 -15.53
N THR A 558 9.25 -12.75 -16.63
CA THR A 558 8.82 -12.34 -17.98
C THR A 558 7.31 -12.58 -18.17
N ASP A 559 6.81 -13.73 -17.72
CA ASP A 559 5.40 -14.09 -17.79
C ASP A 559 4.56 -13.21 -16.86
N PHE A 560 5.02 -12.95 -15.63
CA PHE A 560 4.36 -12.04 -14.70
C PHE A 560 4.16 -10.64 -15.29
N VAL A 561 5.21 -10.06 -15.88
CA VAL A 561 5.13 -8.74 -16.53
C VAL A 561 4.06 -8.74 -17.63
N LYS A 562 3.94 -9.81 -18.41
CA LYS A 562 2.88 -9.95 -19.42
C LYS A 562 1.49 -10.09 -18.79
N ALA A 563 1.35 -10.91 -17.74
CA ALA A 563 0.09 -11.18 -17.05
C ALA A 563 -0.54 -9.94 -16.43
N THR A 564 0.28 -8.98 -15.95
CA THR A 564 -0.24 -7.73 -15.38
C THR A 564 -1.10 -6.90 -16.36
N ILE A 565 -0.91 -7.03 -17.68
CA ILE A 565 -1.69 -6.28 -18.68
C ILE A 565 -3.16 -6.71 -18.72
N PRO A 566 -3.50 -8.00 -18.89
CA PRO A 566 -4.88 -8.47 -18.78
C PRO A 566 -5.45 -8.26 -17.37
N HIS A 567 -4.67 -8.41 -16.29
CA HIS A 567 -5.17 -8.18 -14.93
C HIS A 567 -5.68 -6.75 -14.73
N VAL A 568 -4.89 -5.74 -15.16
CA VAL A 568 -5.29 -4.33 -15.12
C VAL A 568 -6.50 -4.07 -16.02
N ALA A 569 -6.53 -4.67 -17.20
CA ALA A 569 -7.64 -4.51 -18.14
C ALA A 569 -8.95 -5.09 -17.61
N ILE A 570 -8.92 -6.27 -16.99
CA ILE A 570 -10.07 -6.92 -16.34
C ILE A 570 -10.53 -6.12 -15.12
N THR A 571 -9.61 -5.47 -14.40
CA THR A 571 -9.96 -4.63 -13.24
C THR A 571 -10.65 -3.33 -13.64
N ALA A 572 -10.41 -2.84 -14.86
CA ALA A 572 -10.94 -1.56 -15.33
C ALA A 572 -12.43 -1.64 -15.67
N ASP A 573 -13.19 -0.67 -15.17
CA ASP A 573 -14.63 -0.54 -15.40
C ASP A 573 -14.92 0.58 -16.39
N ARG A 574 -15.96 0.43 -17.20
CA ARG A 574 -16.58 1.56 -17.91
C ARG A 574 -17.93 1.91 -17.28
N ASP A 575 -18.08 3.17 -16.92
CA ASP A 575 -19.36 3.70 -16.44
C ASP A 575 -20.31 3.97 -17.61
N ILE A 576 -21.50 3.36 -17.55
CA ILE A 576 -22.50 3.39 -18.64
C ILE A 576 -23.00 4.81 -18.89
N ARG A 577 -23.16 5.63 -17.83
CA ARG A 577 -23.80 6.95 -17.93
C ARG A 577 -22.83 8.02 -18.41
N SER A 578 -21.63 8.07 -17.82
CA SER A 578 -20.60 9.07 -18.13
C SER A 578 -19.67 8.65 -19.27
N GLY A 579 -19.60 7.36 -19.58
CA GLY A 579 -18.60 6.78 -20.48
C GLY A 579 -17.18 6.80 -19.91
N HIS A 580 -16.98 7.17 -18.65
CA HIS A 580 -15.67 7.21 -18.02
C HIS A 580 -15.13 5.81 -17.76
N TRP A 581 -13.82 5.66 -17.95
CA TRP A 581 -13.10 4.45 -17.65
C TRP A 581 -12.40 4.63 -16.31
N LEU A 582 -12.76 3.78 -15.37
CA LEU A 582 -12.34 3.85 -13.99
C LEU A 582 -11.35 2.73 -13.74
N LEU A 583 -10.40 2.98 -12.85
CA LEU A 583 -9.36 2.02 -12.53
C LEU A 583 -9.37 1.71 -11.03
N PRO A 584 -10.23 0.78 -10.60
CA PRO A 584 -10.31 0.31 -9.23
C PRO A 584 -9.00 -0.23 -8.65
N ALA A 585 -8.93 -0.25 -7.33
CA ALA A 585 -7.81 -0.80 -6.56
C ALA A 585 -7.71 -2.33 -6.63
N ALA A 586 -8.84 -3.04 -6.76
CA ALA A 586 -8.86 -4.44 -7.14
C ALA A 586 -10.12 -4.76 -7.98
N THR A 587 -10.15 -5.91 -8.64
CA THR A 587 -11.25 -6.28 -9.56
C THR A 587 -12.59 -6.42 -8.83
N TYR A 588 -12.64 -7.20 -7.75
CA TYR A 588 -13.85 -7.37 -6.96
C TYR A 588 -13.96 -6.27 -5.91
N THR A 589 -13.28 -6.44 -4.78
CA THR A 589 -13.38 -5.53 -3.65
C THR A 589 -12.65 -4.20 -3.96
N TYR A 590 -13.20 -3.08 -3.46
CA TYR A 590 -12.75 -1.69 -3.66
C TYR A 590 -13.15 -1.05 -4.99
N ASN A 591 -13.65 0.20 -4.95
CA ASN A 591 -13.69 1.05 -6.13
C ASN A 591 -12.31 1.70 -6.34
N VAL A 592 -12.26 2.95 -6.76
CA VAL A 592 -11.01 3.65 -7.05
C VAL A 592 -10.42 4.21 -5.75
N CYS A 593 -9.12 3.95 -5.56
CA CYS A 593 -8.24 4.67 -4.65
C CYS A 593 -7.25 5.43 -5.54
N ALA A 594 -7.29 6.76 -5.56
CA ALA A 594 -6.64 7.51 -6.65
C ALA A 594 -5.12 7.31 -6.67
N ASN A 595 -4.45 7.36 -5.52
CA ASN A 595 -3.02 7.02 -5.40
C ASN A 595 -2.69 5.64 -5.99
N GLU A 596 -3.51 4.63 -5.72
CA GLU A 596 -3.31 3.27 -6.21
C GLU A 596 -3.60 3.12 -7.70
N ALA A 597 -4.65 3.79 -8.20
CA ALA A 597 -4.93 3.89 -9.62
C ALA A 597 -3.72 4.48 -10.36
N MET A 598 -3.04 5.47 -9.76
CA MET A 598 -1.85 6.07 -10.38
C MET A 598 -0.68 5.08 -10.47
N HIS A 599 -0.52 4.14 -9.55
CA HIS A 599 0.51 3.09 -9.69
C HIS A 599 0.28 2.22 -10.95
N GLN A 600 -0.98 1.91 -11.25
CA GLN A 600 -1.39 1.17 -12.44
C GLN A 600 -1.23 2.01 -13.72
N VAL A 601 -1.72 3.25 -13.72
CA VAL A 601 -1.59 4.20 -14.84
C VAL A 601 -0.12 4.40 -15.22
N ARG A 602 0.75 4.64 -14.23
CA ARG A 602 2.18 4.82 -14.45
C ARG A 602 2.82 3.56 -15.05
N SER A 603 2.41 2.37 -14.62
CA SER A 603 2.89 1.10 -15.17
C SER A 603 2.50 0.91 -16.63
N LEU A 604 1.28 1.31 -17.01
CA LEU A 604 0.83 1.31 -18.40
C LEU A 604 1.63 2.31 -19.24
N ASP A 605 1.78 3.54 -18.75
CA ASP A 605 2.51 4.62 -19.42
C ASP A 605 3.99 4.28 -19.63
N MET A 606 4.67 3.76 -18.60
CA MET A 606 6.06 3.32 -18.66
C MET A 606 6.27 2.09 -19.56
N ARG A 607 5.19 1.50 -20.08
CA ARG A 607 5.20 0.40 -21.04
C ARG A 607 4.53 0.75 -22.36
N GLY A 608 4.19 2.03 -22.60
CA GLY A 608 3.73 2.52 -23.90
C GLY A 608 2.23 2.44 -24.15
N TYR A 609 1.45 2.01 -23.15
CA TYR A 609 -0.02 2.01 -23.18
C TYR A 609 -0.59 3.40 -22.87
N HIS A 610 -0.08 4.41 -23.59
CA HIS A 610 -0.37 5.82 -23.33
C HIS A 610 -1.85 6.14 -23.53
N SER A 611 -2.53 5.43 -24.44
CA SER A 611 -3.95 5.69 -24.72
C SER A 611 -4.84 5.27 -23.55
N GLU A 612 -4.53 4.13 -22.94
CA GLU A 612 -5.21 3.55 -21.78
C GLU A 612 -4.89 4.37 -20.52
N ALA A 613 -3.61 4.68 -20.31
CA ALA A 613 -3.18 5.53 -19.20
C ALA A 613 -3.89 6.89 -19.23
N ARG A 614 -3.92 7.55 -20.39
CA ARG A 614 -4.70 8.79 -20.58
C ARG A 614 -6.16 8.59 -20.25
N ARG A 615 -6.78 7.50 -20.71
CA ARG A 615 -8.19 7.21 -20.49
C ARG A 615 -8.54 7.12 -19.01
N TYR A 616 -7.68 6.51 -18.20
CA TYR A 616 -7.84 6.38 -16.75
C TYR A 616 -7.47 7.65 -15.97
N LEU A 617 -6.69 8.56 -16.55
CA LEU A 617 -6.40 9.88 -15.96
C LEU A 617 -7.55 10.87 -16.12
N MET A 618 -8.27 10.82 -17.24
CA MET A 618 -9.28 11.83 -17.57
C MET A 618 -10.43 11.96 -16.57
N PRO A 619 -10.94 10.91 -15.90
CA PRO A 619 -11.97 11.07 -14.88
C PRO A 619 -11.58 12.05 -13.76
N PHE A 620 -10.31 12.06 -13.34
CA PHE A 620 -9.83 12.99 -12.31
C PHE A 620 -9.77 14.44 -12.80
N VAL A 621 -9.55 14.65 -14.09
CA VAL A 621 -9.59 15.98 -14.72
C VAL A 621 -11.04 16.47 -14.80
N HIS A 622 -11.96 15.62 -15.25
CA HIS A 622 -13.37 15.99 -15.40
C HIS A 622 -14.08 16.16 -14.06
N CYS A 623 -13.70 15.40 -13.04
CA CYS A 623 -14.30 15.41 -11.70
C CYS A 623 -13.51 16.27 -10.70
N GLN A 624 -12.59 17.11 -11.17
CA GLN A 624 -11.77 17.96 -10.30
C GLN A 624 -12.66 18.83 -9.40
N GLY A 625 -12.39 18.80 -8.09
CA GLY A 625 -13.16 19.53 -7.08
C GLY A 625 -14.54 18.94 -6.74
N SER A 626 -14.88 17.76 -7.26
CA SER A 626 -16.16 17.10 -6.94
C SER A 626 -16.26 16.54 -5.51
N ARG A 627 -15.12 16.37 -4.83
CA ARG A 627 -15.01 15.95 -3.43
C ARG A 627 -13.88 16.72 -2.73
N PRO A 628 -14.08 17.21 -1.49
CA PRO A 628 -13.02 17.83 -0.71
C PRO A 628 -12.02 16.80 -0.19
N LEU A 629 -10.82 17.25 0.18
CA LEU A 629 -9.91 16.47 1.02
C LEU A 629 -10.39 16.48 2.48
N HIS A 630 -10.16 15.39 3.20
CA HIS A 630 -10.59 15.27 4.59
C HIS A 630 -9.55 15.84 5.55
N GLY A 631 -9.98 16.75 6.43
CA GLY A 631 -9.09 17.51 7.29
C GLY A 631 -9.58 18.93 7.53
N LYS A 632 -8.66 19.82 7.87
CA LYS A 632 -8.92 21.27 8.06
C LYS A 632 -8.75 22.08 6.77
N PHE A 633 -8.93 21.47 5.60
CA PHE A 633 -8.94 22.16 4.32
C PHE A 633 -10.15 23.11 4.24
N ARG A 634 -9.94 24.32 3.72
CA ARG A 634 -10.96 25.37 3.66
C ARG A 634 -11.76 25.36 2.36
N THR A 635 -11.19 24.80 1.30
CA THR A 635 -11.77 24.83 -0.03
C THR A 635 -11.66 23.45 -0.71
N GLN A 636 -12.39 23.24 -1.80
CA GLN A 636 -12.27 22.05 -2.65
C GLN A 636 -11.94 22.38 -4.12
N GLU A 637 -11.87 23.67 -4.47
CA GLU A 637 -11.52 24.11 -5.82
C GLU A 637 -10.10 23.65 -6.20
N GLY A 638 -9.99 22.91 -7.31
CA GLY A 638 -8.72 22.34 -7.79
C GLY A 638 -8.35 20.96 -7.23
N VAL A 639 -9.13 20.40 -6.29
CA VAL A 639 -8.83 19.10 -5.66
C VAL A 639 -8.89 17.95 -6.68
N LEU A 640 -7.88 17.08 -6.63
CA LEU A 640 -7.75 15.89 -7.48
C LEU A 640 -7.92 14.64 -6.60
N HIS A 641 -9.17 14.33 -6.26
CA HIS A 641 -9.51 13.23 -5.35
C HIS A 641 -10.89 12.65 -5.67
N GLY A 642 -11.88 13.50 -5.89
CA GLY A 642 -13.26 13.06 -6.14
C GLY A 642 -13.47 12.43 -7.51
N LEU A 643 -14.26 11.35 -7.54
CA LEU A 643 -14.79 10.71 -8.74
C LEU A 643 -16.32 10.64 -8.66
N ARG A 644 -16.92 11.73 -8.17
CA ARG A 644 -18.37 11.87 -8.04
C ARG A 644 -18.96 12.24 -9.39
N LEU A 645 -19.59 11.26 -10.04
CA LEU A 645 -20.19 11.41 -11.37
C LEU A 645 -21.65 11.85 -11.33
N SER A 646 -22.33 11.64 -10.20
CA SER A 646 -23.71 12.09 -9.96
C SER A 646 -23.97 12.29 -8.46
N GLU A 647 -25.16 12.75 -8.10
CA GLU A 647 -25.54 12.89 -6.68
C GLU A 647 -25.46 11.56 -5.93
N ASP A 648 -25.83 10.46 -6.59
CA ASP A 648 -25.95 9.11 -6.02
C ASP A 648 -24.73 8.21 -6.25
N HIS A 649 -23.69 8.71 -6.95
CA HIS A 649 -22.60 7.85 -7.38
C HIS A 649 -21.23 8.53 -7.35
N ASP A 650 -20.35 8.01 -6.48
CA ASP A 650 -18.94 8.37 -6.33
C ASP A 650 -18.10 7.09 -6.35
N TYR A 651 -17.16 7.01 -7.28
CA TYR A 651 -16.26 5.87 -7.40
C TYR A 651 -15.02 5.97 -6.49
N GLN A 652 -14.83 7.09 -5.79
CA GLN A 652 -13.74 7.24 -4.84
C GLN A 652 -14.08 6.52 -3.52
N THR A 653 -13.32 5.47 -3.18
CA THR A 653 -13.60 4.61 -2.02
C THR A 653 -13.26 5.29 -0.69
N PHE A 654 -12.04 5.83 -0.56
CA PHE A 654 -11.50 6.31 0.71
C PHE A 654 -11.15 7.80 0.66
N ASN A 655 -10.79 8.37 1.82
CA ASN A 655 -10.46 9.78 2.02
C ASN A 655 -8.95 10.01 2.10
N TYR A 656 -8.18 9.46 1.15
CA TYR A 656 -6.72 9.56 1.16
C TYR A 656 -6.26 10.94 0.68
N ASN A 657 -5.56 11.70 1.53
CA ASN A 657 -5.05 13.00 1.11
C ASN A 657 -3.80 12.88 0.23
N LEU A 658 -3.14 11.72 0.20
CA LEU A 658 -2.07 11.40 -0.75
C LEU A 658 -2.53 11.55 -2.21
N ASP A 659 -3.82 11.32 -2.48
CA ASP A 659 -4.42 11.31 -3.82
C ASP A 659 -4.08 12.57 -4.62
N HIS A 660 -4.26 13.75 -4.03
CA HIS A 660 -4.13 15.01 -4.76
C HIS A 660 -2.74 15.19 -5.38
N GLY A 661 -1.68 15.00 -4.59
CA GLY A 661 -0.32 15.13 -5.08
C GLY A 661 0.07 14.03 -6.06
N PHE A 662 -0.42 12.81 -5.83
CA PHE A 662 -0.11 11.65 -6.68
C PHE A 662 -0.74 11.77 -8.07
N VAL A 663 -2.02 12.16 -8.13
CA VAL A 663 -2.74 12.40 -9.39
C VAL A 663 -2.13 13.58 -10.14
N LEU A 664 -1.79 14.68 -9.45
CA LEU A 664 -1.12 15.83 -10.08
C LEU A 664 0.22 15.40 -10.71
N PHE A 665 1.02 14.62 -9.98
CA PHE A 665 2.28 14.09 -10.51
C PHE A 665 2.04 13.15 -11.71
N ALA A 666 1.07 12.24 -11.65
CA ALA A 666 0.81 11.31 -12.75
C ALA A 666 0.31 12.01 -14.03
N LEU A 667 -0.50 13.06 -13.92
CA LEU A 667 -0.89 13.90 -15.06
C LEU A 667 0.34 14.55 -15.70
N ALA A 668 1.23 15.11 -14.89
CA ALA A 668 2.47 15.70 -15.38
C ALA A 668 3.39 14.65 -16.01
N GLU A 669 3.56 13.49 -15.37
CA GLU A 669 4.42 12.41 -15.85
C GLU A 669 3.92 11.81 -17.18
N HIS A 670 2.60 11.69 -17.36
CA HIS A 670 2.01 11.30 -18.64
C HIS A 670 2.46 12.21 -19.78
N TYR A 671 2.47 13.54 -19.55
CA TYR A 671 3.02 14.47 -20.52
C TYR A 671 4.53 14.28 -20.72
N LEU A 672 5.31 14.07 -19.66
CA LEU A 672 6.77 13.86 -19.81
C LEU A 672 7.08 12.63 -20.67
N LEU A 673 6.29 11.56 -20.55
CA LEU A 673 6.44 10.32 -21.31
C LEU A 673 5.92 10.43 -22.75
N THR A 674 4.81 11.15 -23.00
CA THR A 674 4.19 11.26 -24.33
C THR A 674 4.69 12.46 -25.14
N ARG A 675 4.98 13.57 -24.46
CA ARG A 675 5.18 14.92 -24.99
C ARG A 675 4.00 15.42 -25.84
N ASP A 676 2.78 14.95 -25.56
CA ASP A 676 1.56 15.43 -26.22
C ASP A 676 1.20 16.84 -25.72
N ARG A 677 1.75 17.85 -26.42
CA ARG A 677 1.51 19.27 -26.12
C ARG A 677 0.05 19.67 -26.29
N ARG A 678 -0.70 19.01 -27.18
CA ARG A 678 -2.12 19.32 -27.41
C ARG A 678 -2.93 18.88 -26.19
N TRP A 679 -2.69 17.66 -25.72
CA TRP A 679 -3.31 17.17 -24.49
C TRP A 679 -2.93 18.01 -23.28
N ALA A 680 -1.65 18.29 -23.06
CA ALA A 680 -1.21 19.10 -21.92
C ALA A 680 -1.85 20.50 -21.92
N ARG A 681 -1.96 21.15 -23.08
CA ARG A 681 -2.69 22.43 -23.20
C ARG A 681 -4.17 22.30 -22.86
N SER A 682 -4.80 21.18 -23.20
CA SER A 682 -6.23 20.96 -22.91
C SER A 682 -6.53 20.81 -21.42
N ILE A 683 -5.55 20.41 -20.60
CA ILE A 683 -5.69 20.24 -19.16
C ILE A 683 -4.89 21.27 -18.33
N ALA A 684 -4.24 22.25 -18.98
CA ALA A 684 -3.34 23.19 -18.31
C ALA A 684 -4.05 23.96 -17.19
N GLY A 685 -5.31 24.36 -17.40
CA GLY A 685 -6.14 24.99 -16.38
C GLY A 685 -6.35 24.11 -15.15
N ASN A 686 -6.56 22.80 -15.34
CA ASN A 686 -6.70 21.85 -14.24
C ASN A 686 -5.39 21.68 -13.46
N LEU A 687 -4.24 21.66 -14.14
CA LEU A 687 -2.92 21.60 -13.49
C LEU A 687 -2.67 22.85 -12.64
N VAL A 688 -2.98 24.04 -13.16
CA VAL A 688 -2.87 25.31 -12.42
C VAL A 688 -3.80 25.32 -11.21
N ALA A 689 -5.08 24.96 -11.40
CA ALA A 689 -6.05 24.91 -10.30
C ALA A 689 -5.63 23.95 -9.18
N ALA A 690 -5.04 22.80 -9.53
CA ALA A 690 -4.49 21.86 -8.56
C ALA A 690 -3.30 22.46 -7.78
N CYS A 691 -2.39 23.16 -8.45
CA CYS A 691 -1.29 23.86 -7.79
C CYS A 691 -1.81 24.99 -6.88
N ASP A 692 -2.81 25.74 -7.33
CA ASP A 692 -3.41 26.83 -6.57
C ASP A 692 -4.13 26.36 -5.32
N PHE A 693 -4.76 25.18 -5.37
CA PHE A 693 -5.28 24.51 -4.18
C PHE A 693 -4.20 24.36 -3.11
N VAL A 694 -3.04 23.80 -3.46
CA VAL A 694 -1.92 23.62 -2.52
C VAL A 694 -1.42 24.96 -2.00
N THR A 695 -1.15 25.93 -2.87
CA THR A 695 -0.65 27.26 -2.46
C THR A 695 -1.62 27.97 -1.51
N ARG A 696 -2.93 27.87 -1.77
CA ARG A 696 -3.98 28.48 -0.96
C ARG A 696 -4.14 27.80 0.40
N GLU A 697 -4.20 26.47 0.43
CA GLU A 697 -4.42 25.72 1.67
C GLU A 697 -3.22 25.80 2.62
N ARG A 698 -1.98 25.90 2.10
CA ARG A 698 -0.77 26.14 2.91
C ARG A 698 -0.81 27.42 3.73
N GLN A 699 -1.64 28.42 3.38
CA GLN A 699 -1.80 29.63 4.20
C GLN A 699 -2.32 29.32 5.60
N TYR A 700 -3.00 28.17 5.80
CA TYR A 700 -3.47 27.73 7.11
C TYR A 700 -2.34 27.61 8.15
N THR A 701 -1.17 27.11 7.74
CA THR A 701 -0.04 26.86 8.64
C THR A 701 0.98 27.98 8.66
N ARG A 702 0.89 28.99 7.79
CA ARG A 702 1.80 30.15 7.74
C ARG A 702 1.56 31.13 8.90
N ARG A 703 1.85 30.63 10.10
CA ARG A 703 1.66 31.29 11.39
C ARG A 703 2.99 31.42 12.12
N THR A 704 3.14 32.47 12.90
CA THR A 704 4.30 32.65 13.76
C THR A 704 3.92 32.42 15.23
N GLN A 705 4.91 31.99 16.01
CA GLN A 705 4.85 31.98 17.46
C GLN A 705 4.90 33.41 18.02
N ALA A 706 4.72 33.56 19.33
CA ALA A 706 4.72 34.86 20.00
C ALA A 706 6.08 35.60 19.89
N ASP A 707 7.17 34.86 19.72
CA ASP A 707 8.53 35.39 19.51
C ASP A 707 8.83 35.74 18.04
N GLY A 708 7.85 35.58 17.14
CA GLY A 708 8.00 35.84 15.71
C GLY A 708 8.58 34.67 14.90
N SER A 709 9.02 33.58 15.54
CA SER A 709 9.52 32.40 14.85
C SER A 709 8.38 31.63 14.14
N PRO A 710 8.64 30.94 13.00
CA PRO A 710 7.62 30.11 12.37
C PRO A 710 7.18 28.95 13.26
N VAL A 711 5.89 28.60 13.25
CA VAL A 711 5.42 27.36 13.89
C VAL A 711 6.10 26.12 13.29
N PRO A 712 6.18 24.98 14.00
CA PRO A 712 6.88 23.79 13.51
C PRO A 712 6.35 23.30 12.14
N GLU A 713 5.04 23.35 11.94
CA GLU A 713 4.33 22.99 10.71
C GLU A 713 4.24 24.12 9.66
N TYR A 714 4.94 25.25 9.86
CA TYR A 714 4.83 26.40 8.95
C TYR A 714 5.10 26.02 7.51
N GLY A 715 4.14 26.38 6.64
CA GLY A 715 4.21 26.17 5.20
C GLY A 715 3.75 24.78 4.74
N LEU A 716 3.36 23.88 5.66
CA LEU A 716 2.74 22.60 5.32
C LEU A 716 1.25 22.75 4.99
N LEU A 717 0.65 21.74 4.39
CA LEU A 717 -0.80 21.62 4.24
C LEU A 717 -1.51 21.55 5.61
N PRO A 718 -2.81 21.93 5.68
CA PRO A 718 -3.62 21.71 6.86
C PRO A 718 -3.59 20.25 7.34
N PRO A 719 -3.83 19.99 8.63
CA PRO A 719 -3.88 18.63 9.15
C PRO A 719 -5.05 17.87 8.51
N GLY A 720 -4.80 16.62 8.13
CA GLY A 720 -5.78 15.75 7.50
C GLY A 720 -5.34 14.29 7.51
N HIS A 721 -6.13 13.43 6.86
CA HIS A 721 -5.82 12.02 6.69
C HIS A 721 -4.46 11.77 6.03
N LEU A 722 -3.81 10.65 6.38
CA LEU A 722 -2.67 10.11 5.65
C LEU A 722 -3.18 9.27 4.47
N GLU A 723 -3.76 8.13 4.81
CA GLU A 723 -4.26 7.07 3.93
C GLU A 723 -5.37 6.31 4.68
N ASP A 724 -5.23 5.02 4.98
CA ASP A 724 -6.14 4.20 5.79
C ASP A 724 -6.26 4.69 7.23
N ASN A 725 -5.33 5.54 7.66
CA ASN A 725 -5.31 6.12 8.98
C ASN A 725 -6.15 7.42 9.04
N PRO A 726 -7.24 7.45 9.84
CA PRO A 726 -8.26 8.50 9.78
C PRO A 726 -7.94 9.74 10.64
N GLU A 727 -6.82 9.76 11.34
CA GLU A 727 -6.48 10.92 12.16
C GLU A 727 -6.00 12.12 11.32
N TRP A 728 -6.31 13.33 11.80
CA TRP A 728 -5.96 14.58 11.11
C TRP A 728 -4.64 15.13 11.62
N LEU A 729 -3.55 14.90 10.90
CA LEU A 729 -2.20 15.29 11.31
C LEU A 729 -1.38 15.83 10.12
N TYR A 730 -0.17 16.34 10.40
CA TYR A 730 0.71 17.00 9.42
C TYR A 730 1.70 16.05 8.76
N TRP A 731 1.22 15.16 7.90
CA TRP A 731 1.99 14.07 7.31
C TRP A 731 3.01 14.52 6.26
N TYR A 732 4.28 14.13 6.40
CA TYR A 732 5.30 14.50 5.40
C TYR A 732 5.06 13.82 4.05
N ALA A 733 4.58 12.58 4.01
CA ALA A 733 4.28 11.88 2.75
C ALA A 733 3.23 12.63 1.90
N VAL A 734 2.13 13.08 2.51
CA VAL A 734 1.08 13.87 1.82
C VAL A 734 1.66 15.16 1.23
N ASN A 735 2.45 15.88 2.03
CA ASN A 735 3.05 17.13 1.58
C ASN A 735 4.11 16.91 0.48
N ALA A 736 4.93 15.87 0.61
CA ALA A 736 5.98 15.53 -0.34
C ALA A 736 5.42 15.20 -1.74
N TYR A 737 4.32 14.44 -1.82
CA TYR A 737 3.65 14.18 -3.10
C TYR A 737 3.00 15.43 -3.70
N CYS A 738 2.42 16.32 -2.89
CA CYS A 738 1.89 17.59 -3.38
C CYS A 738 3.01 18.47 -3.97
N TYR A 739 4.15 18.57 -3.29
CA TYR A 739 5.34 19.24 -3.83
C TYR A 739 5.80 18.61 -5.15
N ARG A 740 5.93 17.28 -5.21
CA ARG A 740 6.34 16.55 -6.43
C ARG A 740 5.40 16.84 -7.60
N GLY A 741 4.10 16.83 -7.35
CA GLY A 741 3.08 17.18 -8.34
C GLY A 741 3.26 18.61 -8.86
N MET A 742 3.44 19.59 -7.98
CA MET A 742 3.66 20.99 -8.37
C MET A 742 4.96 21.17 -9.16
N GLU A 743 6.05 20.54 -8.74
CA GLU A 743 7.35 20.63 -9.43
C GLU A 743 7.27 20.05 -10.85
N ALA A 744 6.59 18.91 -11.01
CA ALA A 744 6.37 18.30 -12.32
C ALA A 744 5.42 19.15 -13.18
N ALA A 745 4.33 19.66 -12.62
CA ALA A 745 3.38 20.53 -13.30
C ALA A 745 4.06 21.83 -13.79
N ALA A 746 4.92 22.46 -12.98
CA ALA A 746 5.70 23.62 -13.39
C ALA A 746 6.53 23.36 -14.66
N LYS A 747 7.17 22.18 -14.75
CA LYS A 747 7.95 21.79 -15.93
C LYS A 747 7.07 21.60 -17.16
N VAL A 748 5.91 20.96 -17.01
CA VAL A 748 4.95 20.81 -18.10
C VAL A 748 4.46 22.17 -18.58
N LEU A 749 4.06 23.05 -17.66
CA LEU A 749 3.57 24.40 -17.96
C LEU A 749 4.64 25.23 -18.67
N ALA A 750 5.89 25.18 -18.21
CA ALA A 750 7.02 25.86 -18.84
C ALA A 750 7.23 25.36 -20.27
N GLU A 751 7.22 24.04 -20.48
CA GLU A 751 7.41 23.49 -21.82
C GLU A 751 6.31 23.89 -22.80
N ILE A 752 5.04 23.93 -22.38
CA ILE A 752 3.94 24.35 -23.25
C ILE A 752 3.84 25.87 -23.43
N GLY A 753 4.65 26.66 -22.71
CA GLY A 753 4.68 28.11 -22.74
C GLY A 753 3.52 28.77 -21.99
N HIS A 754 3.06 28.17 -20.89
CA HIS A 754 1.95 28.70 -20.09
C HIS A 754 2.42 29.84 -19.17
N PRO A 755 1.67 30.96 -19.03
CA PRO A 755 2.11 32.12 -18.25
C PRO A 755 2.31 31.84 -16.75
N GLU A 756 1.56 30.90 -16.18
CA GLU A 756 1.66 30.53 -14.76
C GLU A 756 2.90 29.68 -14.42
N ALA A 757 3.70 29.28 -15.41
CA ALA A 757 4.82 28.35 -15.20
C ALA A 757 5.82 28.83 -14.14
N ASP A 758 6.27 30.08 -14.24
CA ASP A 758 7.27 30.65 -13.32
C ASP A 758 6.73 30.82 -11.90
N ARG A 759 5.45 31.20 -11.76
CA ARG A 759 4.80 31.31 -10.45
C ARG A 759 4.68 29.94 -9.79
N VAL A 760 4.16 28.93 -10.50
CA VAL A 760 4.02 27.57 -9.97
C VAL A 760 5.38 26.99 -9.60
N ALA A 761 6.43 27.24 -10.41
CA ALA A 761 7.80 26.84 -10.09
C ALA A 761 8.30 27.49 -8.79
N SER A 762 8.06 28.80 -8.61
CA SER A 762 8.43 29.53 -7.39
C SER A 762 7.68 29.02 -6.16
N ASP A 763 6.38 28.77 -6.28
CA ASP A 763 5.54 28.23 -5.21
C ASP A 763 6.00 26.82 -4.78
N ALA A 764 6.33 25.96 -5.75
CA ALA A 764 6.87 24.62 -5.51
C ALA A 764 8.24 24.66 -4.82
N ALA A 765 9.13 25.54 -5.27
CA ALA A 765 10.44 25.74 -4.64
C ALA A 765 10.30 26.22 -3.18
N ALA A 766 9.45 27.21 -2.92
CA ALA A 766 9.17 27.67 -1.56
C ALA A 766 8.55 26.56 -0.69
N TYR A 767 7.69 25.72 -1.26
CA TYR A 767 7.11 24.58 -0.55
C TYR A 767 8.15 23.54 -0.14
N ARG A 768 9.09 23.24 -1.04
CA ARG A 768 10.21 22.33 -0.75
C ARG A 768 11.02 22.80 0.45
N GLU A 769 11.34 24.09 0.51
CA GLU A 769 12.13 24.66 1.60
C GLU A 769 11.36 24.68 2.94
N ASP A 770 10.06 24.98 2.94
CA ASP A 770 9.20 24.87 4.12
C ASP A 770 9.17 23.43 4.66
N LEU A 771 9.07 22.44 3.77
CA LEU A 771 9.13 21.02 4.10
C LEU A 771 10.46 20.62 4.72
N ARG A 772 11.58 20.97 4.06
CA ARG A 772 12.94 20.68 4.56
C ARG A 772 13.19 21.30 5.92
N ARG A 773 12.75 22.55 6.13
CA ARG A 773 12.83 23.24 7.43
C ARG A 773 12.08 22.47 8.51
N SER A 774 10.83 22.08 8.24
CA SER A 774 10.01 21.34 9.22
C SER A 774 10.60 19.96 9.54
N MET A 775 11.01 19.20 8.53
CA MET A 775 11.65 17.89 8.73
C MET A 775 12.95 18.00 9.53
N ARG A 776 13.80 18.97 9.21
CA ARG A 776 15.07 19.22 9.93
C ARG A 776 14.81 19.56 11.40
N LEU A 777 13.88 20.47 11.66
CA LEU A 777 13.50 20.85 13.03
C LEU A 777 13.08 19.63 13.84
N HIS A 778 12.17 18.81 13.32
CA HIS A 778 11.69 17.64 14.06
C HIS A 778 12.74 16.54 14.18
N MET A 779 13.64 16.40 13.21
CA MET A 779 14.80 15.51 13.32
C MET A 779 15.75 15.94 14.45
N GLU A 780 16.06 17.24 14.53
CA GLU A 780 16.95 17.80 15.55
C GLU A 780 16.37 17.70 16.96
N LEU A 781 15.03 17.78 17.09
CA LEU A 781 14.31 17.69 18.37
C LEU A 781 13.95 16.26 18.78
N SER A 782 13.97 15.31 17.84
CA SER A 782 13.68 13.91 18.14
C SER A 782 14.90 13.21 18.74
N PRO A 783 14.73 12.32 19.73
CA PRO A 783 15.79 11.44 20.16
C PRO A 783 16.39 10.65 19.00
N VAL A 784 17.71 10.52 18.96
CA VAL A 784 18.41 9.63 18.03
C VAL A 784 17.85 8.20 18.05
N ALA A 785 17.88 7.54 16.89
CA ALA A 785 17.50 6.14 16.76
C ALA A 785 18.74 5.25 16.87
N ARG A 786 18.66 4.21 17.71
CA ARG A 786 19.71 3.20 17.86
C ARG A 786 19.65 2.19 16.71
N LEU A 787 20.81 1.84 16.17
CA LEU A 787 21.00 0.83 15.13
C LEU A 787 21.41 -0.52 15.75
N LEU A 788 21.45 -1.57 14.94
CA LEU A 788 21.78 -2.92 15.40
C LEU A 788 23.18 -3.05 16.02
N ASP A 789 24.14 -2.23 15.57
CA ASP A 789 25.50 -2.18 16.11
C ASP A 789 25.62 -1.39 17.42
N GLY A 790 24.50 -0.88 17.94
CA GLY A 790 24.43 -0.07 19.15
C GLY A 790 24.78 1.41 18.95
N THR A 791 25.26 1.83 17.77
CA THR A 791 25.40 3.25 17.45
C THR A 791 24.04 3.91 17.25
N CYS A 792 24.02 5.24 17.21
CA CYS A 792 22.80 6.03 17.09
C CYS A 792 22.94 7.06 15.96
N ILE A 793 21.84 7.26 15.24
CA ILE A 793 21.70 8.21 14.13
C ILE A 793 20.58 9.22 14.41
N PRO A 794 20.63 10.44 13.84
CA PRO A 794 19.49 11.35 13.88
C PRO A 794 18.23 10.69 13.31
N PHE A 795 17.11 10.81 14.03
CA PHE A 795 15.85 10.18 13.65
C PHE A 795 14.93 11.20 12.97
N THR A 796 14.38 10.86 11.81
CA THR A 796 13.38 11.69 11.13
C THR A 796 11.98 11.12 11.37
N PRO A 797 11.06 11.84 12.05
CA PRO A 797 9.69 11.38 12.26
C PRO A 797 8.85 11.45 10.98
N THR A 798 7.72 10.73 10.94
CA THR A 798 6.83 10.65 9.76
C THR A 798 5.93 11.89 9.55
N ARG A 799 5.81 12.75 10.57
CA ARG A 799 4.95 13.95 10.54
C ARG A 799 5.49 15.07 11.41
N ALA A 800 5.03 16.30 11.16
CA ALA A 800 5.31 17.43 12.04
C ALA A 800 4.57 17.27 13.40
N GLY A 801 5.19 17.81 14.45
CA GLY A 801 4.77 17.74 15.83
C GLY A 801 5.15 16.43 16.56
N LEU A 802 5.50 15.38 15.83
CA LEU A 802 5.95 14.12 16.42
C LEU A 802 7.45 14.18 16.72
N LEU A 803 7.85 13.73 17.91
CA LEU A 803 9.26 13.69 18.36
C LEU A 803 9.69 12.25 18.71
N SER A 804 9.02 11.26 18.13
CA SER A 804 9.20 9.83 18.38
C SER A 804 8.69 9.02 17.19
N ARG A 805 8.66 7.69 17.33
CA ARG A 805 7.98 6.82 16.37
C ARG A 805 6.47 6.90 16.51
N ASP A 806 5.77 6.71 15.39
CA ASP A 806 4.31 6.61 15.39
C ASP A 806 3.86 5.15 15.56
N LEU A 807 2.54 4.92 15.52
CA LEU A 807 1.94 3.61 15.72
C LEU A 807 1.74 2.87 14.40
N GLY A 808 2.25 1.63 14.34
CA GLY A 808 1.94 0.68 13.28
C GLY A 808 2.72 0.88 11.97
N TRP A 809 2.62 -0.13 11.09
CA TRP A 809 3.40 -0.19 9.86
C TRP A 809 2.96 0.82 8.78
N ILE A 810 1.69 1.25 8.75
CA ILE A 810 1.22 2.19 7.72
C ILE A 810 1.93 3.56 7.85
N ARG A 811 2.08 4.07 9.08
CA ARG A 811 2.66 5.40 9.36
C ARG A 811 4.19 5.46 9.28
N ASP A 812 4.86 4.47 9.89
CA ASP A 812 6.33 4.47 10.01
C ASP A 812 7.02 3.71 8.86
N SER A 813 6.33 2.76 8.23
CA SER A 813 6.90 1.90 7.19
C SER A 813 6.36 2.26 5.83
N LEU A 814 5.06 2.04 5.59
CA LEU A 814 4.47 2.21 4.27
C LEU A 814 4.54 3.66 3.78
N TYR A 815 4.15 4.62 4.62
CA TYR A 815 4.18 6.06 4.32
C TYR A 815 5.14 6.83 5.23
N GLY A 816 6.28 6.23 5.57
CA GLY A 816 7.34 6.83 6.38
C GLY A 816 8.10 7.97 5.67
N PRO A 817 9.14 8.54 6.31
CA PRO A 817 9.88 9.70 5.80
C PRO A 817 10.62 9.45 4.48
N ILE A 818 10.79 8.19 4.07
CA ILE A 818 11.41 7.80 2.79
C ILE A 818 10.74 8.43 1.56
N HIS A 819 9.44 8.74 1.63
CA HIS A 819 8.73 9.43 0.54
C HIS A 819 9.28 10.82 0.24
N SER A 820 9.93 11.46 1.21
CA SER A 820 10.61 12.75 1.00
C SER A 820 11.82 12.62 0.08
N ILE A 821 12.48 11.46 0.07
CA ILE A 821 13.57 11.14 -0.85
C ILE A 821 13.00 10.85 -2.24
N GLU A 822 11.98 10.00 -2.31
CA GLU A 822 11.34 9.64 -3.59
C GLU A 822 10.78 10.87 -4.32
N CYS A 823 10.17 11.79 -3.58
CA CYS A 823 9.57 13.00 -4.11
C CYS A 823 10.57 14.14 -4.38
N GLY A 824 11.86 13.98 -4.04
CA GLY A 824 12.89 15.01 -4.27
C GLY A 824 12.87 16.18 -3.28
N VAL A 825 12.19 16.03 -2.14
CA VAL A 825 12.30 16.97 -1.01
C VAL A 825 13.69 16.85 -0.38
N LEU A 826 14.14 15.62 -0.16
CA LEU A 826 15.49 15.27 0.26
C LEU A 826 16.32 14.80 -0.94
N ASP A 827 17.59 15.19 -0.98
CA ASP A 827 18.53 14.63 -1.97
C ASP A 827 18.84 13.17 -1.62
N PRO A 828 18.84 12.23 -2.57
CA PRO A 828 19.12 10.82 -2.27
C PRO A 828 20.44 10.57 -1.55
N LEU A 829 21.47 11.40 -1.77
CA LEU A 829 22.82 11.20 -1.24
C LEU A 829 23.13 12.02 0.02
N GLU A 830 22.21 12.86 0.51
CA GLU A 830 22.46 13.63 1.74
C GLU A 830 22.34 12.75 3.00
N ASP A 831 22.97 13.19 4.10
CA ASP A 831 23.08 12.42 5.34
C ASP A 831 21.72 12.02 5.91
N GLN A 832 20.74 12.93 5.89
CA GLN A 832 19.38 12.67 6.39
C GLN A 832 18.70 11.52 5.63
N SER A 833 18.90 11.44 4.31
CA SER A 833 18.40 10.34 3.49
C SER A 833 19.03 9.01 3.90
N THR A 834 20.34 9.01 4.17
CA THR A 834 21.06 7.82 4.63
C THR A 834 20.57 7.37 6.00
N TRP A 835 20.32 8.29 6.94
CA TRP A 835 19.78 7.95 8.26
C TRP A 835 18.38 7.35 8.18
N ILE A 836 17.50 7.90 7.34
CA ILE A 836 16.16 7.35 7.10
C ILE A 836 16.23 5.89 6.62
N LEU A 837 17.14 5.58 5.69
CA LEU A 837 17.29 4.23 5.14
C LEU A 837 17.85 3.25 6.17
N LYS A 838 18.89 3.65 6.91
CA LYS A 838 19.45 2.84 8.01
C LYS A 838 18.40 2.53 9.07
N ASP A 839 17.61 3.54 9.45
CA ASP A 839 16.53 3.35 10.43
C ASP A 839 15.44 2.42 9.90
N SER A 840 15.08 2.55 8.62
CA SER A 840 14.06 1.71 8.00
C SER A 840 14.47 0.24 7.99
N GLU A 841 15.72 -0.05 7.63
CA GLU A 841 16.27 -1.41 7.60
C GLU A 841 16.38 -2.05 8.99
N ASP A 842 16.88 -1.32 10.00
CA ASP A 842 17.18 -1.88 11.31
C ASP A 842 15.99 -1.86 12.29
N ASN A 843 15.11 -0.85 12.19
CA ASN A 843 14.08 -0.60 13.21
C ASN A 843 12.65 -0.68 12.71
N VAL A 844 12.43 -0.61 11.39
CA VAL A 844 11.08 -0.60 10.82
C VAL A 844 10.74 -1.96 10.23
N PHE A 845 11.42 -2.39 9.16
CA PHE A 845 11.06 -3.58 8.38
C PHE A 845 11.13 -4.89 9.18
N ILE A 846 12.13 -5.02 10.04
CA ILE A 846 12.38 -6.24 10.83
C ILE A 846 11.70 -6.22 12.21
N SER A 847 10.85 -5.22 12.48
CA SER A 847 10.15 -5.07 13.76
C SER A 847 8.72 -5.60 13.70
N LYS A 848 8.25 -6.22 14.78
CA LYS A 848 6.88 -6.77 14.87
C LYS A 848 5.77 -5.72 14.72
N LEU A 849 5.99 -4.50 15.21
CA LEU A 849 4.95 -3.46 15.25
C LEU A 849 4.85 -2.68 13.94
N ARG A 850 5.96 -2.57 13.18
CA ARG A 850 6.06 -1.67 12.01
C ARG A 850 6.46 -2.39 10.72
N GLY A 851 6.75 -3.68 10.79
CA GLY A 851 7.07 -4.54 9.67
C GLY A 851 6.71 -5.97 10.03
N ARG A 852 7.66 -6.90 9.87
CA ARG A 852 7.49 -8.29 10.33
C ARG A 852 8.63 -8.65 11.26
N GLN A 853 8.34 -9.46 12.28
CA GLN A 853 9.39 -10.02 13.12
C GLN A 853 10.24 -11.00 12.29
N VAL A 854 11.54 -10.73 12.19
CA VAL A 854 12.50 -11.54 11.43
C VAL A 854 13.50 -12.17 12.39
N ASP A 855 13.91 -13.41 12.12
CA ASP A 855 15.11 -13.99 12.74
C ASP A 855 16.35 -13.32 12.13
N ILE A 856 16.79 -12.22 12.77
CA ILE A 856 17.90 -11.40 12.29
C ILE A 856 19.23 -12.17 12.16
N ARG A 857 19.39 -13.31 12.84
CA ARG A 857 20.62 -14.12 12.73
C ARG A 857 20.63 -14.96 11.46
N ARG A 858 19.46 -15.29 10.91
CA ARG A 858 19.32 -16.22 9.78
C ARG A 858 18.80 -15.56 8.51
N PHE A 859 17.84 -14.64 8.62
CA PHE A 859 17.03 -14.18 7.50
C PHE A 859 16.97 -12.65 7.36
N TRP A 860 17.86 -11.90 8.01
CA TRP A 860 17.93 -10.43 7.89
C TRP A 860 18.00 -9.96 6.42
N PHE A 861 18.67 -10.73 5.57
CA PHE A 861 18.84 -10.41 4.16
C PHE A 861 17.57 -10.68 3.35
N SER A 862 16.99 -11.88 3.39
CA SER A 862 15.85 -12.22 2.52
C SER A 862 14.49 -11.79 3.09
N GLN A 863 14.33 -11.63 4.40
CA GLN A 863 13.06 -11.24 5.02
C GLN A 863 13.01 -9.75 5.45
N GLY A 864 14.05 -8.98 5.13
CA GLY A 864 14.08 -7.52 5.33
C GLY A 864 14.01 -6.72 4.02
N GLY A 865 14.14 -5.39 4.13
CA GLY A 865 14.24 -4.48 2.97
C GLY A 865 12.92 -4.10 2.32
N ASN A 866 11.79 -4.53 2.86
CA ASN A 866 10.46 -4.20 2.38
C ASN A 866 9.47 -4.05 3.54
N THR A 867 8.42 -3.27 3.33
CA THR A 867 7.25 -3.23 4.22
C THR A 867 6.31 -4.41 3.96
N ILE A 868 5.25 -4.50 4.76
CA ILE A 868 4.25 -5.57 4.68
C ILE A 868 3.59 -5.59 3.30
N GLN A 869 3.03 -4.45 2.89
CA GLN A 869 2.54 -4.23 1.54
C GLN A 869 3.65 -3.61 0.69
N SER A 870 4.57 -4.45 0.22
CA SER A 870 5.83 -3.97 -0.36
C SER A 870 5.64 -3.04 -1.55
N GLY A 871 4.65 -3.30 -2.42
CA GLY A 871 4.48 -2.57 -3.68
C GLY A 871 4.33 -1.06 -3.50
N LEU A 872 3.70 -0.62 -2.41
CA LEU A 872 3.39 0.79 -2.21
C LEU A 872 4.55 1.63 -1.60
N LEU A 873 5.70 1.01 -1.30
CA LEU A 873 6.89 1.68 -0.74
C LEU A 873 7.97 1.94 -1.81
N PRO A 874 8.49 3.17 -2.03
CA PRO A 874 9.41 3.45 -3.15
C PRO A 874 10.88 3.00 -2.91
N MET A 875 11.11 1.97 -2.10
CA MET A 875 12.43 1.57 -1.59
C MET A 875 13.43 1.24 -2.71
N ALA A 876 13.04 0.37 -3.65
CA ALA A 876 13.92 -0.01 -4.77
C ALA A 876 14.30 1.20 -5.64
N MET A 877 13.36 2.12 -5.86
CA MET A 877 13.59 3.34 -6.64
C MET A 877 14.55 4.30 -5.94
N VAL A 878 14.45 4.43 -4.60
CA VAL A 878 15.37 5.25 -3.80
C VAL A 878 16.79 4.69 -3.88
N TYR A 879 16.98 3.37 -3.76
CA TYR A 879 18.30 2.76 -3.92
C TYR A 879 18.88 2.90 -5.33
N VAL A 880 18.04 2.85 -6.38
CA VAL A 880 18.46 3.18 -7.75
C VAL A 880 18.96 4.64 -7.84
N LYS A 881 18.25 5.60 -7.24
CA LYS A 881 18.65 7.02 -7.21
C LYS A 881 19.96 7.24 -6.44
N ARG A 882 20.22 6.42 -5.41
CA ARG A 882 21.46 6.43 -4.62
C ARG A 882 22.64 5.71 -5.27
N ASP A 883 22.40 5.03 -6.40
CA ASP A 883 23.40 4.21 -7.07
C ASP A 883 23.84 2.96 -6.26
N GLU A 884 22.91 2.39 -5.49
CA GLU A 884 23.08 1.23 -4.61
C GLU A 884 22.36 -0.01 -5.18
N PRO A 885 22.87 -0.65 -6.24
CA PRO A 885 22.13 -1.66 -6.98
C PRO A 885 21.92 -2.97 -6.22
N ARG A 886 22.81 -3.34 -5.29
CA ARG A 886 22.64 -4.57 -4.48
C ARG A 886 21.40 -4.47 -3.60
N HIS A 887 21.20 -3.31 -2.98
CA HIS A 887 20.02 -3.01 -2.18
C HIS A 887 18.74 -3.01 -3.03
N ALA A 888 18.77 -2.35 -4.19
CA ALA A 888 17.63 -2.34 -5.11
C ALA A 888 17.23 -3.76 -5.58
N VAL A 889 18.20 -4.60 -5.95
CA VAL A 889 17.96 -5.99 -6.37
C VAL A 889 17.42 -6.85 -5.22
N ARG A 890 17.93 -6.65 -4.00
CA ARG A 890 17.39 -7.30 -2.80
C ARG A 890 15.91 -6.95 -2.60
N CYS A 891 15.55 -5.67 -2.66
CA CYS A 891 14.14 -5.25 -2.55
C CYS A 891 13.28 -5.91 -3.62
N LEU A 892 13.74 -5.89 -4.87
CA LEU A 892 13.03 -6.45 -6.02
C LEU A 892 12.70 -7.94 -5.83
N PHE A 893 13.68 -8.77 -5.49
CA PHE A 893 13.46 -10.21 -5.33
C PHE A 893 12.73 -10.58 -4.05
N ASN A 894 13.04 -9.92 -2.92
CA ASN A 894 12.32 -10.17 -1.67
C ASN A 894 10.84 -9.83 -1.81
N ALA A 895 10.51 -8.70 -2.48
CA ALA A 895 9.13 -8.31 -2.74
C ALA A 895 8.43 -9.26 -3.71
N PHE A 896 9.13 -9.76 -4.74
CA PHE A 896 8.54 -10.73 -5.66
C PHE A 896 8.19 -12.04 -4.92
N ALA A 897 9.16 -12.61 -4.20
CA ALA A 897 9.01 -13.87 -3.49
C ALA A 897 7.92 -13.84 -2.42
N GLN A 898 7.78 -12.73 -1.68
CA GLN A 898 6.77 -12.65 -0.62
C GLN A 898 5.32 -12.54 -1.15
N ASN A 899 5.11 -12.13 -2.41
CA ASN A 899 3.77 -11.80 -2.91
C ASN A 899 3.25 -12.72 -4.03
N ILE A 900 4.11 -13.45 -4.74
CA ILE A 900 3.73 -14.16 -5.98
C ILE A 900 3.02 -15.49 -5.71
N TYR A 901 1.87 -15.70 -6.34
CA TYR A 901 1.34 -17.05 -6.65
C TYR A 901 1.88 -17.48 -8.02
N GLU A 902 2.94 -18.28 -8.01
CA GLU A 902 3.70 -18.63 -9.23
C GLU A 902 2.88 -19.39 -10.28
N ASP A 903 1.88 -20.14 -9.84
CA ASP A 903 1.04 -20.97 -10.71
C ASP A 903 0.14 -20.12 -11.63
N VAL A 904 -0.35 -18.98 -11.11
CA VAL A 904 -1.29 -18.08 -11.82
C VAL A 904 -0.75 -16.68 -12.10
N ARG A 905 0.51 -16.40 -11.74
CA ARG A 905 1.22 -15.11 -11.98
C ARG A 905 0.49 -13.90 -11.40
N CYS A 906 -0.16 -14.09 -10.26
CA CYS A 906 -0.90 -13.04 -9.56
C CYS A 906 -0.23 -12.74 -8.22
N PHE A 907 -0.25 -11.49 -7.79
CA PHE A 907 0.14 -11.15 -6.43
C PHE A 907 -1.01 -11.34 -5.43
N THR A 908 -0.65 -11.65 -4.20
CA THR A 908 -1.46 -11.31 -3.03
C THR A 908 -1.45 -9.80 -2.79
N GLU A 909 -2.46 -9.23 -2.13
CA GLU A 909 -2.41 -7.83 -1.68
C GLU A 909 -1.27 -7.62 -0.69
N HIS A 910 -1.24 -8.40 0.38
CA HIS A 910 -0.16 -8.38 1.37
C HIS A 910 -0.15 -9.64 2.27
N PRO A 911 1.02 -10.11 2.74
CA PRO A 911 1.09 -11.11 3.79
C PRO A 911 1.34 -10.45 5.16
N VAL A 912 0.27 -9.94 5.78
CA VAL A 912 0.33 -9.21 7.07
C VAL A 912 0.62 -10.12 8.25
N ASP A 913 -0.05 -11.28 8.33
CA ASP A 913 0.02 -12.14 9.52
C ASP A 913 1.36 -12.86 9.64
N ALA A 914 1.87 -13.38 8.52
CA ALA A 914 3.18 -14.02 8.41
C ALA A 914 3.57 -14.19 6.93
N PHE A 915 4.86 -14.39 6.67
CA PHE A 915 5.29 -14.88 5.35
C PHE A 915 4.62 -16.21 5.00
N GLY A 916 4.36 -16.43 3.71
CA GLY A 916 3.58 -17.57 3.22
C GLY A 916 2.05 -17.44 3.44
N LEU A 917 1.60 -16.41 4.17
CA LEU A 917 0.19 -16.15 4.42
C LEU A 917 -0.33 -14.88 3.75
N GLY A 918 -0.65 -14.96 2.46
CA GLY A 918 -1.25 -13.87 1.69
C GLY A 918 -2.65 -13.44 2.15
N ARG A 919 -3.10 -12.29 1.66
CA ARG A 919 -4.46 -11.76 1.79
C ARG A 919 -4.91 -11.18 0.44
N GLY A 920 -6.21 -11.17 0.21
CA GLY A 920 -6.85 -10.53 -0.94
C GLY A 920 -7.75 -9.36 -0.51
N PRO A 921 -8.40 -8.66 -1.47
CA PRO A 921 -8.85 -9.15 -2.78
C PRO A 921 -7.74 -9.47 -3.80
N PHE A 922 -8.01 -10.41 -4.71
CA PHE A 922 -7.05 -10.83 -5.76
C PHE A 922 -7.29 -10.06 -7.06
N TYR A 923 -6.22 -9.93 -7.85
CA TYR A 923 -5.99 -8.79 -8.75
C TYR A 923 -6.00 -7.46 -7.99
N LYS A 924 -5.25 -7.39 -6.88
CA LYS A 924 -4.77 -6.12 -6.33
C LYS A 924 -3.67 -5.58 -7.25
N THR A 925 -4.11 -5.15 -8.44
CA THR A 925 -3.25 -4.72 -9.55
C THR A 925 -2.32 -3.53 -9.25
N PRO A 926 -2.61 -2.61 -8.31
CA PRO A 926 -1.63 -1.60 -7.88
C PRO A 926 -0.32 -2.22 -7.40
N ASP A 927 -0.38 -3.27 -6.57
CA ASP A 927 0.81 -3.93 -6.00
C ASP A 927 1.64 -4.64 -7.07
N GLU A 928 0.98 -5.31 -8.03
CA GLU A 928 1.63 -5.90 -9.21
C GLU A 928 2.31 -4.82 -10.06
N CYS A 929 1.58 -3.73 -10.36
CA CYS A 929 2.06 -2.63 -11.19
C CYS A 929 3.23 -1.89 -10.53
N CYS A 930 3.21 -1.72 -9.22
CA CYS A 930 4.33 -1.17 -8.46
C CYS A 930 5.62 -1.97 -8.63
N TRP A 931 5.53 -3.30 -8.50
CA TRP A 931 6.70 -4.15 -8.69
C TRP A 931 7.21 -4.07 -10.12
N VAL A 932 6.33 -4.03 -11.12
CA VAL A 932 6.71 -3.82 -12.54
C VAL A 932 7.39 -2.45 -12.72
N ASN A 933 6.93 -1.41 -12.03
CA ASN A 933 7.59 -0.09 -12.05
C ASN A 933 9.01 -0.19 -11.48
N TRP A 934 9.21 -0.92 -10.37
CA TRP A 934 10.55 -1.13 -9.80
C TRP A 934 11.46 -1.91 -10.75
N LEU A 935 10.96 -3.00 -11.35
CA LEU A 935 11.69 -3.76 -12.36
C LEU A 935 12.13 -2.85 -13.50
N ARG A 936 11.21 -2.00 -13.99
CA ARG A 936 11.52 -1.01 -15.02
C ARG A 936 12.65 -0.09 -14.54
N HIS A 937 12.58 0.48 -13.35
CA HIS A 937 13.63 1.34 -12.79
C HIS A 937 14.99 0.64 -12.59
N CYS A 938 15.01 -0.67 -12.32
CA CYS A 938 16.25 -1.46 -12.28
C CYS A 938 16.87 -1.69 -13.68
N LEU A 939 16.02 -1.77 -14.72
CA LEU A 939 16.45 -1.94 -16.13
C LEU A 939 16.80 -0.60 -16.80
N LEU A 940 16.09 0.47 -16.49
CA LEU A 940 16.35 1.84 -16.93
C LEU A 940 15.62 2.87 -16.05
N SER A 941 16.27 3.98 -15.74
CA SER A 941 15.68 5.03 -14.90
C SER A 941 16.05 6.43 -15.38
N GLU A 942 15.09 7.33 -15.35
CA GLU A 942 15.34 8.76 -15.32
C GLU A 942 15.89 9.11 -13.93
N ILE A 943 17.04 9.76 -13.91
CA ILE A 943 17.64 10.34 -12.70
C ILE A 943 17.45 11.85 -12.81
N GLY A 944 16.46 12.35 -12.08
CA GLY A 944 15.94 13.71 -12.30
C GLY A 944 15.31 13.83 -13.69
N TYR A 945 15.46 15.00 -14.32
CA TYR A 945 14.84 15.32 -15.61
C TYR A 945 15.86 15.40 -16.76
N GLU A 946 17.14 15.13 -16.47
CA GLU A 946 18.26 15.35 -17.39
C GLU A 946 19.04 14.08 -17.75
N THR A 947 19.01 13.07 -16.87
CA THR A 947 19.81 11.86 -17.02
C THR A 947 18.92 10.66 -17.29
N LEU A 948 19.28 9.87 -18.31
CA LEU A 948 18.76 8.52 -18.51
C LEU A 948 19.87 7.52 -18.19
N ARG A 949 19.66 6.69 -17.16
CA ARG A 949 20.57 5.60 -16.80
C ARG A 949 19.98 4.27 -17.25
N LEU A 950 20.74 3.53 -18.04
CA LEU A 950 20.44 2.19 -18.53
C LEU A 950 21.14 1.14 -17.67
N ALA A 951 20.42 0.07 -17.35
CA ALA A 951 20.83 -1.02 -16.48
C ALA A 951 21.37 -0.60 -15.09
N PRO A 952 20.75 0.38 -14.39
CA PRO A 952 21.25 0.85 -13.10
C PRO A 952 21.39 -0.27 -12.05
N ALA A 953 20.49 -1.26 -12.07
CA ALA A 953 20.45 -2.35 -11.10
C ALA A 953 19.97 -3.68 -11.72
N VAL A 954 20.47 -4.05 -12.91
CA VAL A 954 20.19 -5.38 -13.50
C VAL A 954 20.84 -6.46 -12.62
N PRO A 955 20.08 -7.43 -12.06
CA PRO A 955 20.60 -8.51 -11.22
C PRO A 955 21.83 -9.20 -11.81
N LEU A 956 22.87 -9.42 -11.00
CA LEU A 956 24.11 -10.05 -11.47
C LEU A 956 23.89 -11.46 -12.04
N GLU A 957 22.92 -12.23 -11.49
CA GLU A 957 22.57 -13.55 -12.03
C GLU A 957 22.03 -13.48 -13.47
N TRP A 958 21.44 -12.36 -13.89
CA TRP A 958 20.99 -12.14 -15.26
C TRP A 958 22.10 -11.71 -16.21
N LEU A 959 23.28 -11.41 -15.66
CA LEU A 959 24.50 -11.09 -16.38
C LEU A 959 25.50 -12.25 -16.36
N ALA A 960 25.10 -13.44 -15.90
CA ALA A 960 25.89 -14.66 -16.03
C ALA A 960 26.16 -15.01 -17.51
N ASP A 961 27.16 -15.85 -17.76
CA ASP A 961 27.56 -16.19 -19.13
C ASP A 961 26.41 -16.79 -19.95
N GLY A 962 26.27 -16.35 -21.21
CA GLY A 962 25.22 -16.79 -22.12
C GLY A 962 23.84 -16.17 -21.87
N GLN A 963 23.67 -15.40 -20.78
CA GLN A 963 22.40 -14.76 -20.46
C GLN A 963 22.17 -13.50 -21.29
N VAL A 964 20.88 -13.20 -21.48
CA VAL A 964 20.42 -12.05 -22.24
C VAL A 964 19.33 -11.31 -21.47
N VAL A 965 19.47 -10.00 -21.38
CA VAL A 965 18.44 -9.09 -20.84
C VAL A 965 18.00 -8.15 -21.96
N GLU A 966 16.70 -8.05 -22.19
CA GLU A 966 16.12 -7.16 -23.21
C GLU A 966 14.98 -6.33 -22.63
N ALA A 967 15.03 -5.03 -22.88
CA ALA A 967 13.96 -4.07 -22.62
C ALA A 967 13.75 -3.26 -23.91
N ALA A 968 12.71 -3.55 -24.67
CA ALA A 968 12.48 -3.00 -26.00
C ALA A 968 11.29 -2.03 -26.04
N ARG A 969 11.44 -0.90 -26.75
CA ARG A 969 10.43 0.16 -26.91
C ARG A 969 9.95 0.77 -25.60
N MET A 970 10.79 0.84 -24.58
CA MET A 970 10.46 1.37 -23.27
C MET A 970 10.33 2.90 -23.34
N PRO A 971 9.15 3.49 -23.04
CA PRO A 971 9.03 4.95 -22.94
C PRO A 971 9.92 5.54 -21.84
N THR A 972 10.46 6.71 -22.13
CA THR A 972 11.20 7.54 -21.18
C THR A 972 10.79 9.00 -21.36
N TYR A 973 11.21 9.88 -20.43
CA TYR A 973 11.01 11.33 -20.60
C TYR A 973 11.65 11.89 -21.88
N PHE A 974 12.58 11.15 -22.48
CA PHE A 974 13.39 11.53 -23.65
C PHE A 974 12.90 10.89 -24.96
N GLY A 975 11.91 10.01 -24.87
CA GLY A 975 11.40 9.18 -25.96
C GLY A 975 11.68 7.68 -25.75
N PRO A 976 11.13 6.79 -26.60
CA PRO A 976 11.33 5.36 -26.43
C PRO A 976 12.81 4.96 -26.55
N VAL A 977 13.25 4.03 -25.70
CA VAL A 977 14.57 3.41 -25.72
C VAL A 977 14.44 1.89 -25.85
N SER A 978 15.37 1.25 -26.54
CA SER A 978 15.54 -0.20 -26.48
C SER A 978 16.95 -0.54 -26.01
N LEU A 979 17.07 -1.49 -25.10
CA LEU A 979 18.33 -2.02 -24.56
C LEU A 979 18.31 -3.53 -24.67
N ARG A 980 19.39 -4.11 -25.21
CA ARG A 980 19.65 -5.55 -25.16
C ARG A 980 21.08 -5.77 -24.69
N ILE A 981 21.26 -6.51 -23.61
CA ILE A 981 22.56 -6.89 -23.06
C ILE A 981 22.76 -8.38 -23.31
N GLU A 982 23.85 -8.73 -23.98
CA GLU A 982 24.32 -10.10 -24.17
C GLU A 982 25.57 -10.29 -23.32
N SER A 983 25.50 -11.18 -22.33
CA SER A 983 26.64 -11.50 -21.49
C SER A 983 27.46 -12.63 -22.09
N ARG A 984 28.75 -12.36 -22.35
CA ARG A 984 29.75 -13.32 -22.86
C ARG A 984 30.98 -13.28 -21.98
N VAL A 985 30.77 -13.29 -20.66
CA VAL A 985 31.83 -13.12 -19.67
C VAL A 985 32.87 -14.24 -19.71
N SER A 986 32.54 -15.43 -20.23
CA SER A 986 33.52 -16.49 -20.52
C SER A 986 34.53 -16.08 -21.61
N ALA A 987 34.12 -15.22 -22.54
CA ALA A 987 34.98 -14.57 -23.53
C ALA A 987 35.57 -13.22 -23.03
N GLY A 988 35.33 -12.85 -21.76
CA GLY A 988 35.83 -11.62 -21.15
C GLY A 988 35.10 -10.35 -21.58
N GLU A 989 33.89 -10.44 -22.16
CA GLU A 989 33.15 -9.26 -22.63
C GLU A 989 31.64 -9.29 -22.39
N MET A 990 31.03 -8.11 -22.35
CA MET A 990 29.58 -7.93 -22.43
C MET A 990 29.24 -6.96 -23.55
N ARG A 991 28.20 -7.28 -24.32
CA ARG A 991 27.75 -6.45 -25.45
C ARG A 991 26.37 -5.89 -25.18
N ALA A 992 26.25 -4.56 -25.16
CA ALA A 992 24.99 -3.85 -25.09
C ALA A 992 24.64 -3.25 -26.46
N VAL A 993 23.42 -3.50 -26.92
CA VAL A 993 22.82 -2.87 -28.10
C VAL A 993 21.75 -1.91 -27.61
N ILE A 994 21.88 -0.64 -27.99
CA ILE A 994 20.95 0.42 -27.57
C ILE A 994 20.37 1.11 -28.80
N ALA A 995 19.06 1.23 -28.85
CA ALA A 995 18.37 2.21 -29.69
C ALA A 995 18.05 3.42 -28.80
N PRO A 996 18.85 4.51 -28.86
CA PRO A 996 18.71 5.61 -27.91
C PRO A 996 17.42 6.41 -28.15
N PRO A 997 16.93 7.13 -27.13
CA PRO A 997 15.83 8.06 -27.31
C PRO A 997 16.19 9.15 -28.34
N LYS A 998 15.26 9.44 -29.26
CA LYS A 998 15.44 10.43 -30.34
C LYS A 998 14.56 11.68 -30.22
N ARG A 999 13.44 11.61 -29.48
CA ARG A 999 12.44 12.68 -29.44
C ARG A 999 13.02 13.95 -28.81
N ASN A 1000 13.66 13.80 -27.66
CA ASN A 1000 14.34 14.86 -26.94
C ASN A 1000 15.50 14.22 -26.14
N PRO A 1001 16.68 14.01 -26.74
CA PRO A 1001 17.78 13.28 -26.10
C PRO A 1001 18.13 13.83 -24.71
N PRO A 1002 18.52 12.96 -23.75
CA PRO A 1002 18.89 13.40 -22.42
C PRO A 1002 20.19 14.22 -22.44
N SER A 1003 20.39 15.08 -21.44
CA SER A 1003 21.69 15.75 -21.23
C SER A 1003 22.78 14.75 -20.89
N ARG A 1004 22.42 13.66 -20.18
CA ARG A 1004 23.34 12.58 -19.82
C ARG A 1004 22.73 11.22 -20.11
N LEU A 1005 23.43 10.41 -20.90
CA LEU A 1005 23.10 9.00 -21.14
C LEU A 1005 24.16 8.13 -20.46
N GLU A 1006 23.74 7.29 -19.53
CA GLU A 1006 24.62 6.38 -18.79
C GLU A 1006 24.22 4.93 -19.04
N LEU A 1007 25.20 4.04 -19.16
CA LEU A 1007 25.01 2.60 -19.26
C LEU A 1007 25.87 1.92 -18.19
N ARG A 1008 25.27 1.03 -17.40
CA ARG A 1008 26.00 0.22 -16.42
C ARG A 1008 26.09 -1.23 -16.90
N LEU A 1009 27.30 -1.80 -16.86
CA LEU A 1009 27.58 -3.19 -17.21
C LEU A 1009 28.42 -3.84 -16.11
N ARG A 1010 27.76 -4.51 -15.15
CA ARG A 1010 28.41 -5.10 -13.98
C ARG A 1010 28.82 -6.55 -14.25
N HIS A 1011 30.09 -6.88 -14.08
CA HIS A 1011 30.55 -8.27 -14.16
C HIS A 1011 30.04 -9.10 -12.96
N PRO A 1012 29.53 -10.34 -13.14
CA PRO A 1012 29.02 -11.16 -12.03
C PRO A 1012 30.02 -11.40 -10.90
N GLU A 1013 31.31 -11.54 -11.24
CA GLU A 1013 32.41 -11.67 -10.28
C GLU A 1013 33.04 -10.33 -9.83
N GLY A 1014 32.44 -9.19 -10.17
CA GLY A 1014 32.94 -7.87 -9.76
C GLY A 1014 34.22 -7.39 -10.46
N ARG A 1015 34.63 -8.01 -11.57
CA ARG A 1015 35.79 -7.56 -12.37
C ARG A 1015 35.52 -6.16 -12.96
N PRO A 1016 36.49 -5.23 -12.93
CA PRO A 1016 36.32 -3.89 -13.47
C PRO A 1016 36.42 -3.88 -15.01
N ILE A 1017 35.76 -2.92 -15.65
CA ILE A 1017 35.87 -2.72 -17.10
C ILE A 1017 37.29 -2.22 -17.45
N ARG A 1018 38.05 -3.02 -18.20
CA ARG A 1018 39.39 -2.66 -18.69
C ARG A 1018 39.30 -1.70 -19.86
N ARG A 1019 38.44 -2.01 -20.83
CA ARG A 1019 38.28 -1.26 -22.08
C ARG A 1019 36.81 -1.24 -22.51
N VAL A 1020 36.39 -0.14 -23.12
CA VAL A 1020 35.09 -0.01 -23.80
C VAL A 1020 35.32 0.24 -25.28
N GLU A 1021 34.61 -0.49 -26.12
CA GLU A 1021 34.51 -0.26 -27.55
C GLU A 1021 33.07 0.16 -27.86
N ALA A 1022 32.88 1.28 -28.56
CA ALA A 1022 31.55 1.80 -28.88
C ALA A 1022 31.44 2.08 -30.37
N GLU A 1023 30.47 1.44 -31.03
CA GLU A 1023 30.11 1.67 -32.42
C GLU A 1023 28.82 2.51 -32.47
N GLY A 1024 28.83 3.57 -33.27
CA GLY A 1024 27.70 4.50 -33.38
C GLY A 1024 27.60 5.52 -32.25
N ALA A 1025 28.38 5.40 -31.17
CA ALA A 1025 28.39 6.36 -30.06
C ALA A 1025 29.83 6.68 -29.62
N ARG A 1026 30.03 7.87 -29.06
CA ARG A 1026 31.28 8.25 -28.39
C ARG A 1026 31.15 8.01 -26.88
N VAL A 1027 32.17 7.39 -26.28
CA VAL A 1027 32.30 7.27 -24.83
C VAL A 1027 32.86 8.57 -24.29
N LEU A 1028 32.14 9.21 -23.36
CA LEU A 1028 32.54 10.47 -22.73
C LEU A 1028 33.33 10.25 -21.44
N ALA A 1029 32.95 9.23 -20.65
CA ALA A 1029 33.63 8.87 -19.42
C ALA A 1029 33.40 7.40 -19.08
N LEU A 1030 34.33 6.81 -18.31
CA LEU A 1030 34.22 5.47 -17.74
C LEU A 1030 34.55 5.54 -16.24
N ASP A 1031 33.58 5.22 -15.41
CA ASP A 1031 33.80 4.95 -13.99
C ASP A 1031 33.97 3.44 -13.79
N ARG A 1032 35.21 3.01 -13.58
CA ARG A 1032 35.55 1.60 -13.40
C ARG A 1032 35.07 1.03 -12.07
N GLN A 1033 34.99 1.84 -11.02
CA GLN A 1033 34.52 1.39 -9.71
C GLN A 1033 33.02 1.11 -9.75
N LYS A 1034 32.26 1.97 -10.44
CA LYS A 1034 30.81 1.85 -10.60
C LYS A 1034 30.38 1.01 -11.79
N SER A 1035 31.33 0.58 -12.63
CA SER A 1035 31.07 -0.08 -13.92
C SER A 1035 30.10 0.72 -14.80
N LEU A 1036 30.25 2.05 -14.79
CA LEU A 1036 29.34 3.01 -15.41
C LEU A 1036 30.02 3.69 -16.60
N ILE A 1037 29.38 3.65 -17.75
CA ILE A 1037 29.84 4.21 -19.02
C ILE A 1037 28.95 5.39 -19.35
N GLN A 1038 29.52 6.58 -19.50
CA GLN A 1038 28.81 7.75 -19.99
C GLN A 1038 28.95 7.83 -21.51
N LEU A 1039 27.82 7.90 -22.21
CA LEU A 1039 27.74 7.91 -23.65
C LEU A 1039 27.29 9.29 -24.13
N GLU A 1040 27.76 9.71 -25.31
CA GLU A 1040 27.23 10.89 -25.98
C GLU A 1040 25.75 10.69 -26.33
N PRO A 1041 24.84 11.57 -25.85
CA PRO A 1041 23.42 11.43 -26.14
C PRO A 1041 23.08 11.59 -27.64
N GLY A 1042 22.23 10.71 -28.15
CA GLY A 1042 21.32 10.98 -29.29
C GLY A 1042 21.91 11.39 -30.66
N ARG A 1043 22.71 10.54 -31.33
CA ARG A 1043 23.06 10.74 -32.77
C ARG A 1043 22.88 9.53 -33.71
N PRO A 1044 23.06 8.25 -33.30
CA PRO A 1044 22.89 7.11 -34.21
C PRO A 1044 21.49 6.50 -34.16
N ALA A 1045 21.11 5.72 -35.19
CA ALA A 1045 19.91 4.89 -35.15
C ALA A 1045 20.02 3.73 -34.15
N ARG A 1046 21.25 3.25 -33.92
CA ARG A 1046 21.61 2.15 -33.02
C ARG A 1046 23.06 2.34 -32.58
N MET A 1047 23.37 2.04 -31.33
CA MET A 1047 24.74 1.97 -30.83
C MET A 1047 25.01 0.57 -30.27
N THR A 1048 26.25 0.11 -30.44
CA THR A 1048 26.77 -1.12 -29.84
C THR A 1048 27.88 -0.73 -28.89
N VAL A 1049 27.79 -1.13 -27.62
CA VAL A 1049 28.81 -0.90 -26.61
C VAL A 1049 29.30 -2.25 -26.11
N THR A 1050 30.60 -2.53 -26.29
CA THR A 1050 31.25 -3.74 -25.80
C THR A 1050 32.19 -3.37 -24.66
N ALA A 1051 31.90 -3.86 -23.45
CA ALA A 1051 32.78 -3.75 -22.29
C ALA A 1051 33.63 -5.00 -22.16
N LYS A 1052 34.96 -4.83 -22.04
CA LYS A 1052 35.94 -5.91 -21.86
C LYS A 1052 36.52 -5.86 -20.44
N PHE A 1053 36.57 -7.00 -19.76
CA PHE A 1053 36.86 -7.14 -18.32
C PHE A 1053 38.23 -7.78 -18.00
#